data_AF-A0A151WSL5-F1
#
_entry.id   AF-A0A151WSL5-F1
#
_cell.length_a   1.000
_cell.length_b   1.000
_cell.length_c   1.000
_cell.angle_alpha   90.00
_cell.angle_beta   90.00
_cell.angle_gamma   90.00
#
_symmetry.space_group_name_H-M   'P 1'
#
loop_
_entity.id
_entity.type
_entity.pdbx_description
1 polymer ?
#
loop_
_entity_poly.entity_id
_entity_poly.type
_entity_poly.pdbx_seq_one_letter_code
_entity_poly.pdbx_strand_id
1 'polypeptide(L)'
;MAMSIFNKNDSVLLVGEGNFSFSAALSRQNLNIELIATCYESGTNQEAAERNVDYLRSNGICVLFDVDATKLEKCPSLKSRLFDKIIFNFPHVGGKMRIERNRDLLKDFFVSSEKMIKENGQVLVTLCNGQGGTPIDKPRRRWDDSWKIVEMAAHGNFILTRIESFLWQSFRDYIVTGYRSLDKQFHTAGSLTHFFMKGELPMMHNIAPSNKIHTSKYTVDNITWKDMTKHVKDKLNIKCIYPFQMHRLRHLRSIVACGIIQRQGCKTVLKENRIRSKISSELRALSATACIHKQESIAKPLRSTKPKSKNDTVQYFVDIKSVRTIGGNGGDGQISFLRLWVNDRAGPDGGDGGHGGHVIFEATSNVKDLRHINSVIKAENGEKGYTKDCFGKNAEHNVIKVPVGTIMRDVEGKILADLNKERMMFIAARGGAGGHGNAFFKSDTQQTPEICEYGAIGENLQYVLEVRSMAHVGLIGLPNAGKSTLLRAISRARPKIAAYPFTTLKPHIGVIQYDDYEQIAVADMPGLIEDSHKNKGLGITFLKHVERCAALVFILDVTQNEPWEVLKTLKYEISQFNERLNDRPHIVVANKIDLPDAEVNLQLLREHIDLPIIPISAKVGTNISTLLKEIRILYDNLKVTTSEREEEFLI
;
A
#
# COMPACT_ATOMS: atom_id res chain seq x y z
N MET A 1 -30.83 5.31 28.48
CA MET A 1 -29.79 6.27 28.87
C MET A 1 -29.75 7.31 27.77
N ALA A 2 -30.42 8.44 28.01
CA ALA A 2 -30.81 9.42 26.99
C ALA A 2 -29.58 10.00 26.26
N MET A 3 -29.72 10.24 24.96
CA MET A 3 -28.70 10.93 24.16
C MET A 3 -28.50 12.35 24.72
N SER A 4 -27.48 12.54 25.53
CA SER A 4 -27.05 13.83 26.12
C SER A 4 -26.51 14.82 25.09
N ILE A 5 -26.83 14.63 23.81
CA ILE A 5 -26.30 15.41 22.70
C ILE A 5 -27.22 16.59 22.39
N PHE A 6 -28.53 16.51 22.63
CA PHE A 6 -29.50 17.55 22.25
C PHE A 6 -30.16 18.16 23.49
N ASN A 7 -30.28 19.49 23.51
CA ASN A 7 -31.09 20.20 24.48
C ASN A 7 -32.49 20.47 23.90
N LYS A 8 -33.45 20.70 24.78
CA LYS A 8 -34.83 21.04 24.38
C LYS A 8 -34.82 22.37 23.61
N ASN A 9 -35.48 22.40 22.45
CA ASN A 9 -35.58 23.54 21.52
C ASN A 9 -34.27 23.90 20.79
N ASP A 10 -33.28 23.00 20.73
CA ASP A 10 -32.12 23.21 19.85
C ASP A 10 -32.56 23.31 18.39
N SER A 11 -32.01 24.29 17.66
CA SER A 11 -32.12 24.37 16.20
C SER A 11 -30.99 23.55 15.56
N VAL A 12 -31.35 22.51 14.82
CA VAL A 12 -30.43 21.48 14.31
C VAL A 12 -30.48 21.42 12.79
N LEU A 13 -29.32 21.58 12.16
CA LEU A 13 -29.14 21.39 10.72
C LEU A 13 -28.42 20.07 10.45
N LEU A 14 -29.06 19.18 9.70
CA LEU A 14 -28.46 17.95 9.17
C LEU A 14 -28.02 18.16 7.73
N VAL A 15 -26.74 17.90 7.46
CA VAL A 15 -26.11 18.19 6.17
C VAL A 15 -25.73 16.90 5.46
N GLY A 16 -26.09 16.80 4.17
CA GLY A 16 -25.64 15.73 3.28
C GLY A 16 -26.32 14.37 3.50
N GLU A 17 -27.61 14.37 3.80
CA GLU A 17 -28.39 13.13 3.97
C GLU A 17 -28.86 12.56 2.63
N GLY A 18 -28.27 11.46 2.17
CA GLY A 18 -28.67 10.84 0.90
C GLY A 18 -30.06 10.15 0.91
N ASN A 19 -30.51 9.59 2.04
CA ASN A 19 -31.79 8.89 2.14
C ASN A 19 -32.70 9.34 3.30
N PHE A 20 -32.30 10.40 4.02
CA PHE A 20 -33.00 10.98 5.17
C PHE A 20 -33.32 10.00 6.32
N SER A 21 -32.69 8.83 6.35
CA SER A 21 -32.98 7.80 7.36
C SER A 21 -32.52 8.21 8.77
N PHE A 22 -31.47 9.04 8.89
CA PHE A 22 -31.03 9.55 10.19
C PHE A 22 -31.99 10.62 10.72
N SER A 23 -32.41 11.57 9.89
CA SER A 23 -33.48 12.52 10.25
C SER A 23 -34.76 11.82 10.70
N ALA A 24 -35.20 10.80 9.96
CA ALA A 24 -36.41 10.05 10.31
C ALA A 24 -36.23 9.32 11.66
N ALA A 25 -35.07 8.70 11.90
CA ALA A 25 -34.76 8.06 13.16
C ALA A 25 -34.68 9.05 14.33
N LEU A 26 -34.16 10.26 14.11
CA LEU A 26 -34.06 11.31 15.12
C LEU A 26 -35.44 11.88 15.47
N SER A 27 -36.29 12.10 14.46
CA SER A 27 -37.67 12.57 14.63
C SER A 27 -38.49 11.62 15.51
N ARG A 28 -38.34 10.30 15.31
CA ARG A 28 -39.02 9.26 16.12
C ARG A 28 -38.66 9.27 17.61
N GLN A 29 -37.51 9.85 17.98
CA GLN A 29 -37.08 9.95 19.39
C GLN A 29 -37.78 11.10 20.15
N ASN A 30 -38.57 11.93 19.45
CA ASN A 30 -39.39 13.00 20.04
C ASN A 30 -38.61 13.95 20.97
N LEU A 31 -37.42 14.38 20.53
CA LEU A 31 -36.48 15.18 21.33
C LEU A 31 -36.87 16.65 21.47
N ASN A 32 -38.00 17.08 20.90
CA ASN A 32 -38.49 18.46 20.88
C ASN A 32 -37.41 19.47 20.43
N ILE A 33 -36.87 19.23 19.23
CA ILE A 33 -35.86 20.05 18.54
C ILE A 33 -36.43 20.60 17.21
N GLU A 34 -35.92 21.74 16.75
CA GLU A 34 -36.24 22.25 15.41
C GLU A 34 -35.24 21.64 14.41
N LEU A 35 -35.71 20.69 13.59
CA LEU A 35 -34.85 19.96 12.66
C LEU A 35 -35.00 20.48 11.23
N ILE A 36 -33.87 20.68 10.56
CA ILE A 36 -33.80 20.90 9.10
C ILE A 36 -32.89 19.84 8.50
N ALA A 37 -33.41 19.07 7.56
CA ALA A 37 -32.70 18.00 6.88
C ALA A 37 -32.34 18.44 5.46
N THR A 38 -31.09 18.25 5.04
CA THR A 38 -30.62 18.70 3.73
C THR A 38 -29.87 17.61 2.97
N CYS A 39 -30.04 17.61 1.65
CA CYS A 39 -29.41 16.68 0.73
C CYS A 39 -28.72 17.44 -0.41
N TYR A 40 -27.61 16.88 -0.90
CA TYR A 40 -26.88 17.45 -2.05
C TYR A 40 -27.53 17.08 -3.39
N GLU A 41 -28.18 15.93 -3.48
CA GLU A 41 -28.89 15.51 -4.69
C GLU A 41 -30.15 16.36 -4.93
N SER A 42 -30.53 16.52 -6.20
CA SER A 42 -31.72 17.28 -6.62
C SER A 42 -33.05 16.54 -6.36
N GLY A 43 -32.98 15.28 -5.93
CA GLY A 43 -34.14 14.44 -5.66
C GLY A 43 -33.77 13.07 -5.09
N THR A 44 -34.77 12.29 -4.74
CA THR A 44 -34.63 10.92 -4.21
C THR A 44 -34.85 9.90 -5.32
N ASN A 45 -33.89 9.00 -5.57
CA ASN A 45 -34.00 7.95 -6.60
C ASN A 45 -34.58 6.62 -6.06
N GLN A 46 -35.01 6.56 -4.80
CA GLN A 46 -35.36 5.32 -4.11
C GLN A 46 -36.67 5.49 -3.32
N GLU A 47 -37.62 4.57 -3.49
CA GLU A 47 -38.92 4.59 -2.78
C GLU A 47 -38.75 4.72 -1.25
N ALA A 48 -37.71 4.11 -0.69
CA ALA A 48 -37.43 4.19 0.74
C ALA A 48 -37.04 5.61 1.20
N ALA A 49 -36.34 6.36 0.35
CA ALA A 49 -35.97 7.75 0.63
C ALA A 49 -37.19 8.68 0.50
N GLU A 50 -38.06 8.45 -0.49
CA GLU A 50 -39.33 9.18 -0.64
C GLU A 50 -40.22 9.00 0.60
N ARG A 51 -40.39 7.76 1.08
CA ARG A 51 -41.15 7.48 2.31
C ARG A 51 -40.60 8.22 3.53
N ASN A 52 -39.27 8.35 3.64
CA ASN A 52 -38.65 9.12 4.73
C ASN A 52 -38.90 10.63 4.58
N VAL A 53 -38.83 11.17 3.37
CA VAL A 53 -39.12 12.59 3.09
C VAL A 53 -40.57 12.91 3.41
N ASP A 54 -41.51 12.07 2.98
CA ASP A 54 -42.93 12.23 3.25
C ASP A 54 -43.22 12.18 4.75
N TYR A 55 -42.61 11.22 5.46
CA TYR A 55 -42.70 11.13 6.92
C TYR A 55 -42.16 12.39 7.61
N LEU A 56 -41.01 12.91 7.19
CA LEU A 56 -40.43 14.12 7.79
C LEU A 56 -41.33 15.34 7.56
N ARG A 57 -41.81 15.52 6.33
CA ARG A 57 -42.72 16.62 5.98
C ARG A 57 -44.05 16.53 6.73
N SER A 58 -44.62 15.33 6.88
CA SER A 58 -45.86 15.13 7.65
C SER A 58 -45.69 15.46 9.13
N ASN A 59 -44.47 15.36 9.66
CA ASN A 59 -44.13 15.75 11.03
C ASN A 59 -43.63 17.20 11.14
N GLY A 60 -43.82 18.02 10.09
CA GLY A 60 -43.47 19.45 10.09
C GLY A 60 -41.97 19.75 9.98
N ILE A 61 -41.15 18.77 9.60
CA ILE A 61 -39.69 18.94 9.45
C ILE A 61 -39.38 19.48 8.04
N CYS A 62 -38.53 20.51 7.99
CA CYS A 62 -38.13 21.11 6.72
C CYS A 62 -37.08 20.22 6.03
N VAL A 63 -37.37 19.81 4.80
CA VAL A 63 -36.48 19.00 3.96
C VAL A 63 -36.07 19.79 2.72
N LEU A 64 -34.77 20.00 2.53
CA LEU A 64 -34.19 20.77 1.42
C LEU A 64 -33.30 19.89 0.53
N PHE A 65 -33.42 20.06 -0.78
CA PHE A 65 -32.59 19.43 -1.81
C PHE A 65 -31.61 20.45 -2.41
N ASP A 66 -30.63 19.98 -3.18
CA ASP A 66 -29.61 20.82 -3.84
C ASP A 66 -28.80 21.70 -2.87
N VAL A 67 -28.56 21.22 -1.64
CA VAL A 67 -27.79 21.95 -0.63
C VAL A 67 -26.33 21.50 -0.64
N ASP A 68 -25.45 22.38 -1.13
CA ASP A 68 -24.00 22.20 -1.09
C ASP A 68 -23.45 22.52 0.32
N ALA A 69 -23.00 21.48 1.03
CA ALA A 69 -22.38 21.58 2.36
C ALA A 69 -21.17 22.54 2.40
N THR A 70 -20.46 22.72 1.28
CA THR A 70 -19.31 23.62 1.19
C THR A 70 -19.71 25.09 1.08
N LYS A 71 -20.99 25.39 0.83
CA LYS A 71 -21.52 26.73 0.53
C LYS A 71 -22.92 26.91 1.12
N LEU A 72 -23.11 26.53 2.38
CA LEU A 72 -24.40 26.60 3.06
C LEU A 72 -25.02 28.02 3.04
N GLU A 73 -24.19 29.07 3.06
CA GLU A 73 -24.62 30.47 3.01
C GLU A 73 -25.27 30.87 1.67
N LYS A 74 -25.06 30.09 0.61
CA LYS A 74 -25.65 30.34 -0.70
C LYS A 74 -27.08 29.80 -0.79
N CYS A 75 -27.49 28.91 0.09
CA CYS A 75 -28.84 28.37 0.12
C CYS A 75 -29.82 29.46 0.64
N PRO A 76 -30.76 29.96 -0.19
CA PRO A 76 -31.65 31.05 0.22
C PRO A 76 -32.47 30.74 1.46
N SER A 77 -32.92 29.48 1.60
CA SER A 77 -33.73 28.99 2.71
C SER A 77 -32.98 28.93 4.05
N LEU A 78 -31.64 28.92 4.02
CA LEU A 78 -30.80 28.83 5.20
C LEU A 78 -30.11 30.17 5.56
N LYS A 79 -30.00 31.10 4.62
CA LYS A 79 -29.18 32.33 4.70
C LYS A 79 -29.46 33.23 5.92
N SER A 80 -30.67 33.17 6.50
CA SER A 80 -31.08 33.99 7.64
C SER A 80 -31.17 33.24 8.97
N ARG A 81 -30.79 31.96 9.03
CA ARG A 81 -30.92 31.12 10.22
C ARG A 81 -29.57 30.81 10.86
N LEU A 82 -29.55 30.78 12.19
CA LEU A 82 -28.40 30.33 12.99
C LEU A 82 -28.79 29.07 13.77
N PHE A 83 -27.92 28.08 13.77
CA PHE A 83 -28.17 26.78 14.38
C PHE A 83 -27.40 26.59 15.69
N ASP A 84 -28.01 25.89 16.64
CA ASP A 84 -27.33 25.41 17.85
C ASP A 84 -26.43 24.21 17.50
N LYS A 85 -26.84 23.38 16.53
CA LYS A 85 -26.06 22.23 16.07
C LYS A 85 -26.07 22.09 14.57
N ILE A 86 -24.90 21.89 13.98
CA ILE A 86 -24.74 21.50 12.57
C ILE A 86 -24.07 20.14 12.56
N ILE A 87 -24.73 19.15 11.95
CA ILE A 87 -24.30 17.75 11.98
C ILE A 87 -24.03 17.26 10.56
N PHE A 88 -22.83 16.74 10.33
CA PHE A 88 -22.43 16.14 9.06
C PHE A 88 -21.92 14.70 9.28
N ASN A 89 -22.76 13.72 8.97
CA ASN A 89 -22.45 12.31 9.19
C ASN A 89 -21.84 11.69 7.93
N PHE A 90 -20.67 11.07 8.08
CA PHE A 90 -19.94 10.35 7.03
C PHE A 90 -19.74 11.15 5.72
N PRO A 91 -19.24 12.40 5.79
CA PRO A 91 -18.98 13.22 4.61
C PRO A 91 -18.02 12.51 3.66
N HIS A 92 -18.25 12.55 2.34
CA HIS A 92 -17.31 12.00 1.37
C HIS A 92 -17.50 12.59 -0.02
N VAL A 93 -16.39 12.77 -0.75
CA VAL A 93 -16.42 13.08 -2.18
C VAL A 93 -16.37 11.76 -2.94
N GLY A 94 -17.34 11.52 -3.84
CA GLY A 94 -17.41 10.30 -4.65
C GLY A 94 -16.09 9.96 -5.37
N GLY A 95 -15.79 8.65 -5.47
CA GLY A 95 -14.59 8.12 -6.14
C GLY A 95 -13.64 7.31 -5.22
N LYS A 96 -12.64 6.63 -5.80
CA LYS A 96 -11.61 5.89 -5.02
C LYS A 96 -10.47 6.83 -4.59
N MET A 97 -10.04 6.72 -3.34
CA MET A 97 -8.78 7.28 -2.79
C MET A 97 -8.53 8.78 -3.07
N ARG A 98 -9.44 9.65 -2.62
CA ARG A 98 -9.30 11.11 -2.73
C ARG A 98 -9.21 11.78 -1.36
N ILE A 99 -8.19 11.44 -0.57
CA ILE A 99 -8.01 11.99 0.78
C ILE A 99 -7.95 13.51 0.74
N GLU A 100 -7.24 14.09 -0.23
CA GLU A 100 -7.15 15.54 -0.41
C GLU A 100 -8.52 16.16 -0.69
N ARG A 101 -9.34 15.59 -1.57
CA ARG A 101 -10.69 16.13 -1.82
C ARG A 101 -11.62 15.99 -0.63
N ASN A 102 -11.48 14.95 0.19
CA ASN A 102 -12.25 14.82 1.42
C ASN A 102 -11.79 15.82 2.49
N ARG A 103 -10.50 16.17 2.51
CA ARG A 103 -9.98 17.29 3.32
C ARG A 103 -10.54 18.61 2.85
N ASP A 104 -10.55 18.87 1.54
CA ASP A 104 -11.13 20.09 0.95
C ASP A 104 -12.63 20.20 1.27
N LEU A 105 -13.39 19.09 1.14
CA LEU A 105 -14.80 19.02 1.53
C LEU A 105 -15.00 19.41 3.00
N LEU A 106 -14.23 18.83 3.93
CA LEU A 106 -14.33 19.15 5.35
C LEU A 106 -13.94 20.59 5.64
N LYS A 107 -12.85 21.06 5.04
CA LYS A 107 -12.36 22.43 5.20
C LYS A 107 -13.43 23.43 4.77
N ASP A 108 -13.97 23.28 3.56
CA ASP A 108 -14.95 24.22 3.04
C ASP A 108 -16.29 24.12 3.80
N PHE A 109 -16.65 22.92 4.27
CA PHE A 109 -17.79 22.73 5.18
C PHE A 109 -17.62 23.47 6.52
N PHE A 110 -16.45 23.43 7.14
CA PHE A 110 -16.23 24.18 8.38
C PHE A 110 -16.27 25.69 8.13
N VAL A 111 -15.70 26.16 7.01
CA VAL A 111 -15.76 27.58 6.62
C VAL A 111 -17.20 28.05 6.36
N SER A 112 -18.04 27.23 5.73
CA SER A 112 -19.46 27.57 5.53
C SER A 112 -20.25 27.54 6.84
N SER A 113 -19.99 26.55 7.70
CA SER A 113 -20.66 26.35 8.99
C SER A 113 -20.40 27.47 9.99
N GLU A 114 -19.21 28.10 9.96
CA GLU A 114 -18.86 29.23 10.85
C GLU A 114 -19.86 30.39 10.77
N LYS A 115 -20.43 30.62 9.58
CA LYS A 115 -21.37 31.72 9.31
C LYS A 115 -22.79 31.42 9.78
N MET A 116 -23.08 30.16 10.11
CA MET A 116 -24.43 29.65 10.33
C MET A 116 -24.60 29.01 11.71
N ILE A 117 -23.53 28.94 12.51
CA ILE A 117 -23.57 28.46 13.88
C ILE A 117 -23.77 29.62 14.85
N LYS A 118 -24.55 29.41 15.91
CA LYS A 118 -24.64 30.34 17.05
C LYS A 118 -23.31 30.36 17.82
N GLU A 119 -23.09 31.39 18.63
CA GLU A 119 -21.84 31.60 19.38
C GLU A 119 -21.46 30.41 20.28
N ASN A 120 -22.44 29.80 20.95
CA ASN A 120 -22.27 28.59 21.78
C ASN A 120 -22.70 27.30 21.07
N GLY A 121 -22.87 27.34 19.75
CA GLY A 121 -23.31 26.19 18.96
C GLY A 121 -22.17 25.19 18.72
N GLN A 122 -22.56 23.97 18.35
CA GLN A 122 -21.65 22.85 18.12
C GLN A 122 -21.74 22.34 16.69
N VAL A 123 -20.58 22.11 16.07
CA VAL A 123 -20.49 21.38 14.80
C VAL A 123 -20.05 19.95 15.10
N LEU A 124 -20.84 18.98 14.66
CA LEU A 124 -20.59 17.56 14.88
C LEU A 124 -20.27 16.91 13.55
N VAL A 125 -19.14 16.21 13.49
CA VAL A 125 -18.76 15.45 12.30
C VAL A 125 -18.44 14.01 12.68
N THR A 126 -19.18 13.08 12.08
CA THR A 126 -19.00 11.64 12.33
C THR A 126 -18.17 11.02 11.21
N LEU A 127 -17.06 10.39 11.56
CA LEU A 127 -16.17 9.71 10.63
C LEU A 127 -16.01 8.23 10.98
N CYS A 128 -15.69 7.41 9.97
CA CYS A 128 -15.32 6.01 10.23
C CYS A 128 -14.00 5.96 11.02
N ASN A 129 -13.84 4.93 11.85
CA ASN A 129 -12.67 4.75 12.69
C ASN A 129 -11.36 4.84 11.89
N GLY A 130 -10.39 5.64 12.37
CA GLY A 130 -9.11 5.85 11.69
C GLY A 130 -9.09 7.00 10.70
N GLN A 131 -10.24 7.53 10.27
CA GLN A 131 -10.27 8.61 9.28
C GLN A 131 -9.96 9.98 9.90
N GLY A 132 -10.33 10.23 11.16
CA GLY A 132 -10.19 11.55 11.78
C GLY A 132 -8.73 12.03 11.89
N GLY A 133 -7.80 11.10 12.12
CA GLY A 133 -6.40 11.40 12.40
C GLY A 133 -6.15 11.81 13.85
N THR A 134 -7.08 11.48 14.75
CA THR A 134 -7.00 11.84 16.17
C THR A 134 -6.33 10.72 16.97
N PRO A 135 -5.76 11.00 18.16
CA PRO A 135 -5.09 9.97 18.96
C PRO A 135 -5.98 8.81 19.42
N ILE A 136 -7.30 9.02 19.43
CA ILE A 136 -8.30 8.02 19.86
C ILE A 136 -8.66 7.02 18.75
N ASP A 137 -8.34 7.33 17.49
CA ASP A 137 -8.58 6.46 16.35
C ASP A 137 -7.87 5.10 16.50
N LYS A 138 -8.60 3.99 16.24
CA LYS A 138 -8.08 2.62 16.34
C LYS A 138 -8.48 1.79 15.09
N PRO A 139 -7.54 1.43 14.19
CA PRO A 139 -6.10 1.63 14.28
C PRO A 139 -5.71 3.08 13.99
N ARG A 140 -4.66 3.55 14.67
CA ARG A 140 -4.10 4.87 14.44
C ARG A 140 -3.50 4.93 13.02
N ARG A 141 -4.10 5.73 12.14
CA ARG A 141 -3.51 6.02 10.82
C ARG A 141 -2.34 7.00 10.96
N ARG A 142 -1.45 6.99 9.97
CA ARG A 142 -0.47 8.08 9.86
C ARG A 142 -1.20 9.40 9.62
N TRP A 143 -0.68 10.48 10.19
CA TRP A 143 -1.27 11.82 10.08
C TRP A 143 -1.50 12.25 8.63
N ASP A 144 -0.53 11.98 7.75
CA ASP A 144 -0.59 12.27 6.32
C ASP A 144 -1.56 11.39 5.52
N ASP A 145 -2.00 10.25 6.08
CA ASP A 145 -3.00 9.32 5.51
C ASP A 145 -4.38 9.41 6.23
N SER A 146 -4.58 10.47 7.00
CA SER A 146 -5.84 10.80 7.69
C SER A 146 -6.56 11.97 7.04
N TRP A 147 -7.79 12.24 7.45
CA TRP A 147 -8.55 13.39 6.99
C TRP A 147 -8.25 14.65 7.79
N LYS A 148 -7.36 14.56 8.80
CA LYS A 148 -6.86 15.69 9.59
C LYS A 148 -7.99 16.60 10.06
N ILE A 149 -9.04 16.01 10.62
CA ILE A 149 -10.30 16.72 10.87
C ILE A 149 -10.11 17.97 11.74
N VAL A 150 -9.20 17.92 12.71
CA VAL A 150 -8.86 19.06 13.58
C VAL A 150 -8.18 20.20 12.80
N GLU A 151 -7.30 19.87 11.85
CA GLU A 151 -6.65 20.85 10.97
C GLU A 151 -7.69 21.50 10.03
N MET A 152 -8.63 20.71 9.50
CA MET A 152 -9.69 21.21 8.62
C MET A 152 -10.70 22.09 9.38
N ALA A 153 -11.03 21.73 10.62
CA ALA A 153 -11.90 22.53 11.49
C ALA A 153 -11.28 23.90 11.84
N ALA A 154 -9.96 23.94 12.05
CA ALA A 154 -9.26 25.18 12.35
C ALA A 154 -9.38 26.23 11.22
N HIS A 155 -9.55 25.81 9.96
CA HIS A 155 -9.79 26.75 8.85
C HIS A 155 -11.12 27.51 8.95
N GLY A 156 -12.12 26.95 9.66
CA GLY A 156 -13.40 27.61 9.96
C GLY A 156 -13.48 28.16 11.39
N ASN A 157 -12.33 28.41 12.04
CA ASN A 157 -12.25 28.89 13.43
C ASN A 157 -12.94 27.96 14.45
N PHE A 158 -12.87 26.65 14.25
CA PHE A 158 -13.43 25.67 15.18
C PHE A 158 -12.35 24.94 15.99
N ILE A 159 -12.65 24.69 17.26
CA ILE A 159 -11.79 23.95 18.19
C ILE A 159 -12.47 22.63 18.55
N LEU A 160 -11.71 21.53 18.49
CA LEU A 160 -12.18 20.22 18.95
C LEU A 160 -12.31 20.21 20.47
N THR A 161 -13.49 19.86 20.96
CA THR A 161 -13.81 19.86 22.41
C THR A 161 -13.82 18.46 22.99
N ARG A 162 -14.44 17.51 22.29
CA ARG A 162 -14.50 16.10 22.69
C ARG A 162 -14.73 15.19 21.49
N ILE A 163 -14.44 13.91 21.68
CA ILE A 163 -14.69 12.84 20.70
C ILE A 163 -15.44 11.73 21.42
N GLU A 164 -16.57 11.31 20.86
CA GLU A 164 -17.40 10.24 21.42
C GLU A 164 -17.59 9.13 20.38
N SER A 165 -17.91 7.92 20.83
CA SER A 165 -18.27 6.82 19.94
C SER A 165 -19.66 7.05 19.35
N PHE A 166 -19.81 6.86 18.05
CA PHE A 166 -21.11 6.97 17.40
C PHE A 166 -21.97 5.75 17.75
N LEU A 167 -23.04 5.98 18.52
CA LEU A 167 -23.97 4.95 19.00
C LEU A 167 -24.96 4.53 17.90
N TRP A 168 -24.47 3.90 16.83
CA TRP A 168 -25.30 3.45 15.72
C TRP A 168 -26.45 2.52 16.15
N GLN A 169 -26.25 1.73 17.21
CA GLN A 169 -27.27 0.81 17.76
C GLN A 169 -28.51 1.53 18.32
N SER A 170 -28.37 2.81 18.70
CA SER A 170 -29.48 3.62 19.17
C SER A 170 -30.41 4.06 18.03
N PHE A 171 -29.99 3.93 16.78
CA PHE A 171 -30.75 4.32 15.58
C PHE A 171 -31.06 3.09 14.71
N ARG A 172 -32.05 2.29 15.13
CA ARG A 172 -32.38 0.99 14.50
C ARG A 172 -32.67 1.06 13.00
N ASP A 173 -33.21 2.18 12.52
CA ASP A 173 -33.61 2.36 11.12
C ASP A 173 -32.61 3.20 10.30
N TYR A 174 -31.46 3.57 10.88
CA TYR A 174 -30.49 4.41 10.20
C TYR A 174 -29.63 3.60 9.23
N ILE A 175 -29.78 3.88 7.93
CA ILE A 175 -29.04 3.20 6.86
C ILE A 175 -28.05 4.18 6.25
N VAL A 176 -26.75 3.91 6.43
CA VAL A 176 -25.69 4.68 5.78
C VAL A 176 -25.42 4.11 4.39
N THR A 177 -26.02 4.70 3.37
CA THR A 177 -25.76 4.35 1.97
C THR A 177 -24.49 5.06 1.49
N GLY A 178 -23.58 4.31 0.85
CA GLY A 178 -22.40 4.89 0.21
C GLY A 178 -22.56 4.95 -1.31
N TYR A 179 -21.79 5.82 -1.96
CA TYR A 179 -21.76 5.97 -3.42
C TYR A 179 -21.39 4.69 -4.18
N ARG A 180 -20.81 3.68 -3.52
CA ARG A 180 -20.50 2.38 -4.14
C ARG A 180 -21.66 1.43 -3.95
N SER A 181 -22.60 1.47 -4.90
CA SER A 181 -23.79 0.59 -5.00
C SER A 181 -24.74 0.69 -3.80
N LEU A 182 -26.02 0.67 -4.10
CA LEU A 182 -27.12 0.56 -3.13
C LEU A 182 -26.99 -0.67 -2.20
N ASP A 183 -26.04 -1.59 -2.48
CA ASP A 183 -25.81 -2.86 -1.79
C ASP A 183 -24.64 -2.88 -0.78
N LYS A 184 -23.87 -1.78 -0.61
CA LYS A 184 -22.79 -1.73 0.40
C LYS A 184 -22.93 -0.57 1.39
N GLN A 185 -23.37 -0.92 2.60
CA GLN A 185 -23.40 -0.03 3.75
C GLN A 185 -21.98 0.31 4.21
N PHE A 186 -21.75 1.53 4.71
CA PHE A 186 -20.51 1.87 5.40
C PHE A 186 -20.36 1.03 6.67
N HIS A 187 -19.12 0.63 7.00
CA HIS A 187 -18.84 0.04 8.31
C HIS A 187 -18.95 1.13 9.39
N THR A 188 -20.12 1.23 10.02
CA THR A 188 -20.42 2.18 11.11
C THR A 188 -19.87 1.72 12.46
N ALA A 189 -19.39 0.47 12.55
CA ALA A 189 -18.84 -0.10 13.77
C ALA A 189 -17.54 0.61 14.18
N GLY A 190 -17.55 1.23 15.36
CA GLY A 190 -16.40 1.96 15.92
C GLY A 190 -16.20 3.37 15.35
N SER A 191 -17.16 3.90 14.60
CA SER A 191 -17.15 5.28 14.13
C SER A 191 -17.11 6.28 15.29
N LEU A 192 -16.50 7.44 15.05
CA LEU A 192 -16.27 8.47 16.05
C LEU A 192 -16.92 9.79 15.63
N THR A 193 -17.66 10.40 16.55
CA THR A 193 -18.25 11.73 16.40
C THR A 193 -17.36 12.75 17.09
N HIS A 194 -16.92 13.75 16.32
CA HIS A 194 -16.04 14.81 16.76
C HIS A 194 -16.87 16.08 17.00
N PHE A 195 -16.76 16.65 18.20
CA PHE A 195 -17.53 17.82 18.62
C PHE A 195 -16.66 19.07 18.57
N PHE A 196 -17.09 20.04 17.79
CA PHE A 196 -16.38 21.30 17.59
C PHE A 196 -17.21 22.47 18.09
N MET A 197 -16.54 23.46 18.70
CA MET A 197 -17.14 24.75 19.08
C MET A 197 -16.36 25.88 18.43
N LYS A 198 -17.01 27.02 18.23
CA LYS A 198 -16.35 28.21 17.68
C LYS A 198 -15.24 28.65 18.64
N GLY A 199 -14.03 28.76 18.13
CA GLY A 199 -12.88 29.26 18.87
C GLY A 199 -12.85 30.80 18.84
N GLU A 200 -12.34 31.39 19.91
CA GLU A 200 -11.97 32.80 19.87
C GLU A 200 -10.86 33.02 18.83
N LEU A 201 -10.97 34.11 18.08
CA LEU A 201 -9.88 34.53 17.20
C LEU A 201 -8.62 34.72 18.06
N PRO A 202 -7.46 34.21 17.63
CA PRO A 202 -6.25 34.33 18.40
C PRO A 202 -5.81 35.80 18.43
N MET A 203 -6.15 36.50 19.51
CA MET A 203 -5.66 37.86 19.78
C MET A 203 -4.27 37.78 20.43
N MET A 204 -3.46 38.84 20.29
CA MET A 204 -2.10 38.88 20.85
C MET A 204 -2.03 38.52 22.33
N HIS A 205 -3.07 38.87 23.10
CA HIS A 205 -3.18 38.54 24.52
C HIS A 205 -3.47 37.05 24.79
N ASN A 206 -4.07 36.33 23.84
CA ASN A 206 -4.38 34.90 23.90
C ASN A 206 -3.19 34.02 23.44
N ILE A 207 -2.28 34.58 22.64
CA ILE A 207 -1.11 33.85 22.09
C ILE A 207 0.14 34.01 22.98
N ALA A 208 0.27 35.13 23.68
CA ALA A 208 1.44 35.42 24.51
C ALA A 208 1.07 36.15 25.82
N PRO A 209 1.71 35.81 26.95
CA PRO A 209 1.49 36.52 28.20
C PRO A 209 1.91 37.98 28.06
N SER A 210 1.08 38.89 28.59
CA SER A 210 1.26 40.36 28.60
C SER A 210 2.64 40.81 29.05
N ASN A 211 3.32 40.00 29.87
CA ASN A 211 4.62 40.32 30.48
C ASN A 211 5.81 40.07 29.54
N LYS A 212 5.63 39.44 28.38
CA LYS A 212 6.73 39.09 27.45
C LYS A 212 6.82 39.99 26.21
N ILE A 213 5.84 40.86 25.96
CA ILE A 213 5.78 41.67 24.74
C ILE A 213 5.49 43.13 25.12
N HIS A 214 6.44 44.04 24.87
CA HIS A 214 6.20 45.47 24.96
C HIS A 214 5.21 45.88 23.86
N THR A 215 3.95 46.09 24.25
CA THR A 215 2.81 46.39 23.37
C THR A 215 2.84 47.79 22.75
N SER A 216 3.69 48.69 23.22
CA SER A 216 3.80 50.07 22.69
C SER A 216 4.50 50.19 21.33
N LYS A 217 5.08 49.11 20.80
CA LYS A 217 5.78 49.11 19.49
C LYS A 217 4.98 48.50 18.33
N TYR A 218 3.79 47.93 18.58
CA TYR A 218 3.06 47.14 17.59
C TYR A 218 1.57 47.47 17.50
N THR A 219 1.16 48.69 17.86
CA THR A 219 -0.14 49.22 17.43
C THR A 219 -0.04 49.64 15.98
N VAL A 220 -0.24 48.68 15.07
CA VAL A 220 -0.78 48.95 13.74
C VAL A 220 -2.08 48.18 13.66
N ASP A 221 -3.16 48.92 13.47
CA ASP A 221 -4.54 48.45 13.55
C ASP A 221 -4.81 47.25 12.63
N ASN A 222 -5.57 46.29 13.16
CA ASN A 222 -6.32 45.26 12.43
C ASN A 222 -5.54 44.41 11.40
N ILE A 223 -4.54 43.65 11.86
CA ILE A 223 -3.98 42.55 11.06
C ILE A 223 -4.82 41.29 11.29
N THR A 224 -5.49 40.79 10.26
CA THR A 224 -6.21 39.51 10.32
C THR A 224 -5.26 38.33 10.08
N TRP A 225 -5.63 37.12 10.51
CA TRP A 225 -4.83 35.90 10.29
C TRP A 225 -4.64 35.59 8.78
N LYS A 226 -5.53 36.10 7.91
CA LYS A 226 -5.31 36.04 6.45
C LYS A 226 -4.10 36.87 6.00
N ASP A 227 -3.86 38.00 6.65
CA ASP A 227 -2.77 38.92 6.32
C ASP A 227 -1.43 38.38 6.83
N MET A 228 -1.40 37.77 8.03
CA MET A 228 -0.21 37.11 8.58
C MET A 228 0.23 35.91 7.72
N THR A 229 -0.69 35.07 7.23
CA THR A 229 -0.33 33.93 6.36
C THR A 229 0.17 34.34 4.99
N LYS A 230 -0.31 35.47 4.45
CA LYS A 230 0.18 36.04 3.20
C LYS A 230 1.58 36.66 3.38
N HIS A 231 1.79 37.41 4.46
CA HIS A 231 3.09 38.02 4.76
C HIS A 231 4.19 37.00 5.09
N VAL A 232 3.86 35.90 5.75
CA VAL A 232 4.82 34.83 6.08
C VAL A 232 5.20 34.00 4.85
N LYS A 233 4.28 33.81 3.88
CA LYS A 233 4.58 33.13 2.62
C LYS A 233 5.49 33.93 1.69
N ASP A 234 5.36 35.25 1.67
CA ASP A 234 6.15 36.10 0.76
C ASP A 234 7.57 36.40 1.28
N LYS A 235 7.83 36.28 2.59
CA LYS A 235 9.14 36.63 3.18
C LYS A 235 9.98 35.47 3.71
N LEU A 236 9.41 34.30 4.01
CA LEU A 236 10.16 33.21 4.64
C LEU A 236 10.06 31.95 3.79
N ASN A 237 11.09 31.77 2.96
CA ASN A 237 11.40 30.52 2.27
C ASN A 237 11.88 29.46 3.29
N ILE A 238 11.03 29.08 4.25
CA ILE A 238 11.39 28.22 5.38
C ILE A 238 10.47 26.99 5.44
N LYS A 239 11.10 25.83 5.26
CA LYS A 239 10.58 24.52 5.68
C LYS A 239 10.42 24.52 7.20
N CYS A 240 9.19 24.51 7.70
CA CYS A 240 8.94 24.30 9.13
C CYS A 240 9.15 22.82 9.50
N ILE A 241 10.32 22.55 10.08
CA ILE A 241 10.59 21.45 11.00
C ILE A 241 10.54 22.08 12.40
N TYR A 242 9.68 21.62 13.30
CA TYR A 242 10.04 21.10 14.64
C TYR A 242 8.79 20.91 15.55
N PRO A 243 8.72 19.77 16.28
CA PRO A 243 7.83 19.58 17.42
C PRO A 243 8.45 20.15 18.71
N PHE A 244 7.61 20.63 19.62
CA PHE A 244 8.00 20.97 20.99
C PHE A 244 7.46 19.91 21.95
N GLN A 245 8.37 19.14 22.57
CA GLN A 245 8.22 18.70 23.96
C GLN A 245 9.62 18.49 24.56
N MET A 246 9.94 19.35 25.53
CA MET A 246 11.07 19.22 26.44
C MET A 246 10.73 18.22 27.55
N HIS A 247 11.59 17.23 27.74
CA HIS A 247 12.20 16.96 29.04
C HIS A 247 13.46 16.11 28.83
N ARG A 248 14.62 16.66 29.22
CA ARG A 248 15.88 15.93 29.40
C ARG A 248 16.41 16.29 30.77
N LEU A 249 16.83 15.28 31.52
CA LEU A 249 18.02 15.32 32.39
C LEU A 249 18.41 13.88 32.71
N ARG A 250 19.53 13.43 32.14
CA ARG A 250 20.45 12.46 32.74
C ARG A 250 21.79 12.56 32.02
N HIS A 251 22.80 13.01 32.76
CA HIS A 251 24.20 13.01 32.38
C HIS A 251 24.88 11.71 32.81
N LEU A 252 25.97 11.42 32.13
CA LEU A 252 26.82 10.22 32.08
C LEU A 252 27.78 10.00 33.26
N ARG A 253 28.31 8.75 33.29
CA ARG A 253 29.57 8.17 33.85
C ARG A 253 29.44 7.51 35.24
N SER A 254 30.03 6.35 35.58
CA SER A 254 30.85 5.33 34.88
C SER A 254 31.29 4.20 35.86
N ILE A 255 31.49 2.96 35.35
CA ILE A 255 32.54 1.95 35.71
C ILE A 255 32.37 0.98 36.93
N VAL A 256 32.79 -0.29 36.67
CA VAL A 256 33.05 -1.52 37.51
C VAL A 256 31.80 -2.40 37.79
N ALA A 257 31.72 -3.72 37.54
CA ALA A 257 32.68 -4.82 37.38
C ALA A 257 32.09 -6.02 36.59
N CYS A 258 33.00 -6.81 35.97
CA CYS A 258 33.08 -8.29 35.85
C CYS A 258 31.80 -9.15 35.68
N GLY A 259 31.69 -10.15 34.78
CA GLY A 259 32.63 -10.85 33.89
C GLY A 259 31.84 -11.64 32.82
N ILE A 260 32.36 -11.80 31.58
CA ILE A 260 33.07 -12.99 31.05
C ILE A 260 32.14 -14.24 31.15
N ILE A 261 31.65 -14.87 30.07
CA ILE A 261 32.40 -15.62 29.03
C ILE A 261 31.66 -15.66 27.68
N GLN A 262 32.44 -15.37 26.65
CA GLN A 262 32.27 -15.58 25.21
C GLN A 262 32.69 -17.02 24.85
N ARG A 263 32.13 -17.66 23.81
CA ARG A 263 32.94 -18.31 22.74
C ARG A 263 32.10 -18.95 21.63
N GLN A 264 32.36 -18.46 20.41
CA GLN A 264 32.36 -19.27 19.19
C GLN A 264 33.54 -20.26 19.22
N GLY A 265 33.44 -21.34 18.43
CA GLY A 265 34.61 -22.18 18.11
C GLY A 265 34.28 -23.36 17.21
N CYS A 266 34.43 -23.16 15.90
CA CYS A 266 34.66 -24.23 14.94
C CYS A 266 36.15 -24.61 14.96
N LYS A 267 36.50 -25.90 15.02
CA LYS A 267 37.72 -26.51 14.44
C LYS A 267 37.71 -28.04 14.59
N THR A 268 37.81 -28.70 13.45
CA THR A 268 38.20 -30.10 13.19
C THR A 268 39.59 -30.42 13.74
N VAL A 269 39.78 -31.59 14.38
CA VAL A 269 40.99 -32.46 14.29
C VAL A 269 40.61 -33.89 14.72
N LEU A 270 40.92 -34.86 13.84
CA LEU A 270 40.91 -36.31 14.07
C LEU A 270 42.02 -36.74 15.05
N LYS A 271 41.74 -37.69 15.95
CA LYS A 271 42.60 -38.88 16.19
C LYS A 271 41.97 -39.90 17.14
N GLU A 272 42.26 -41.16 16.80
CA GLU A 272 41.82 -42.44 17.31
C GLU A 272 42.16 -42.70 18.80
N ASN A 273 41.31 -43.44 19.53
CA ASN A 273 41.51 -44.87 19.88
C ASN A 273 40.77 -45.28 21.18
N ARG A 274 40.00 -46.39 21.07
CA ARG A 274 39.69 -47.49 22.04
C ARG A 274 39.37 -47.10 23.51
N ILE A 275 38.32 -47.62 24.17
CA ILE A 275 38.14 -49.03 24.61
C ILE A 275 36.66 -49.30 25.04
N ARG A 276 36.15 -50.45 24.56
CA ARG A 276 35.08 -51.39 24.99
C ARG A 276 34.38 -51.20 26.37
N SER A 277 33.04 -51.41 26.41
CA SER A 277 32.36 -52.71 26.67
C SER A 277 30.82 -52.57 26.80
N LYS A 278 30.07 -53.28 25.93
CA LYS A 278 29.05 -54.36 26.19
C LYS A 278 27.84 -53.93 27.04
N ILE A 279 26.61 -54.02 26.53
CA ILE A 279 25.74 -55.22 26.55
C ILE A 279 24.82 -55.32 25.29
N SER A 280 24.58 -56.58 24.88
CA SER A 280 23.78 -57.25 23.82
C SER A 280 22.47 -56.60 23.31
N SER A 281 22.01 -56.70 22.04
CA SER A 281 22.00 -57.72 20.96
C SER A 281 20.98 -58.88 21.10
N GLU A 282 19.82 -58.74 20.45
CA GLU A 282 19.04 -59.80 19.76
C GLU A 282 18.54 -59.16 18.44
N LEU A 283 19.07 -59.52 17.26
CA LEU A 283 18.60 -60.60 16.34
C LEU A 283 17.18 -60.31 15.78
N ARG A 284 16.84 -60.39 14.49
CA ARG A 284 17.50 -60.71 13.21
C ARG A 284 16.47 -60.36 12.13
N ALA A 285 16.86 -59.62 11.10
CA ALA A 285 16.86 -60.05 9.69
C ALA A 285 15.61 -60.81 9.18
N LEU A 286 14.83 -60.14 8.33
CA LEU A 286 14.30 -60.72 7.10
C LEU A 286 14.53 -59.74 5.94
N SER A 287 15.49 -60.11 5.11
CA SER A 287 15.67 -59.65 3.74
C SER A 287 14.65 -60.37 2.86
N ALA A 288 13.98 -59.65 1.95
CA ALA A 288 13.71 -60.13 0.59
C ALA A 288 13.08 -59.00 -0.25
N THR A 289 13.88 -58.49 -1.19
CA THR A 289 13.51 -58.16 -2.59
C THR A 289 12.15 -57.51 -2.87
N ALA A 290 12.16 -56.24 -3.29
CA ALA A 290 11.47 -55.81 -4.51
C ALA A 290 11.89 -54.38 -4.93
N CYS A 291 12.42 -54.28 -6.15
CA CYS A 291 12.32 -53.14 -7.05
C CYS A 291 12.94 -51.80 -6.62
N ILE A 292 14.15 -51.58 -7.15
CA ILE A 292 14.61 -50.25 -7.55
C ILE A 292 13.56 -49.67 -8.50
N HIS A 293 12.65 -48.87 -7.96
CA HIS A 293 11.99 -47.82 -8.72
C HIS A 293 12.74 -46.54 -8.38
N LYS A 294 13.33 -45.95 -9.41
CA LYS A 294 13.97 -44.64 -9.40
C LYS A 294 12.86 -43.60 -9.14
N GLN A 295 12.41 -43.49 -7.88
CA GLN A 295 11.54 -42.41 -7.47
C GLN A 295 12.44 -41.19 -7.26
N GLU A 296 12.46 -40.29 -8.23
CA GLU A 296 12.91 -38.93 -8.00
C GLU A 296 12.18 -38.41 -6.75
N SER A 297 12.95 -38.02 -5.74
CA SER A 297 12.41 -37.61 -4.45
C SER A 297 11.77 -36.22 -4.58
N ILE A 298 10.53 -36.17 -5.06
CA ILE A 298 9.77 -34.93 -5.19
C ILE A 298 9.56 -34.33 -3.80
N ALA A 299 9.92 -33.05 -3.66
CA ALA A 299 9.78 -32.25 -2.45
C ALA A 299 8.35 -32.36 -1.87
N LYS A 300 8.23 -32.75 -0.60
CA LYS A 300 6.92 -32.94 0.03
C LYS A 300 6.39 -31.59 0.54
N PRO A 301 5.10 -31.29 0.31
CA PRO A 301 4.49 -30.08 0.87
C PRO A 301 4.43 -30.21 2.40
N LEU A 302 5.01 -29.27 3.17
CA LEU A 302 4.91 -29.37 4.64
C LEU A 302 3.45 -29.09 5.07
N ARG A 303 2.85 -30.06 5.76
CA ARG A 303 1.53 -29.95 6.38
C ARG A 303 1.58 -29.06 7.64
N SER A 304 0.52 -28.28 7.83
CA SER A 304 0.33 -27.41 8.99
C SER A 304 0.02 -28.22 10.25
N THR A 305 0.96 -28.33 11.18
CA THR A 305 0.71 -28.75 12.58
C THR A 305 0.59 -27.57 13.55
N LYS A 306 0.79 -26.33 13.09
CA LYS A 306 0.89 -25.13 13.94
C LYS A 306 -0.38 -24.27 13.89
N PRO A 307 -0.90 -23.76 15.02
CA PRO A 307 -2.09 -22.91 15.04
C PRO A 307 -1.89 -21.60 14.25
N LYS A 308 -2.98 -21.12 13.65
CA LYS A 308 -3.00 -19.90 12.82
C LYS A 308 -2.55 -18.67 13.65
N SER A 309 -1.71 -17.83 13.04
CA SER A 309 -1.24 -16.56 13.62
C SER A 309 -2.40 -15.69 14.12
N LYS A 310 -2.27 -15.12 15.32
CA LYS A 310 -3.22 -14.17 15.93
C LYS A 310 -2.94 -12.70 15.53
N ASN A 311 -1.83 -12.42 14.85
CA ASN A 311 -1.46 -11.05 14.47
C ASN A 311 -2.04 -10.70 13.10
N ASP A 312 -2.85 -9.64 13.07
CA ASP A 312 -3.49 -9.06 11.88
C ASP A 312 -2.60 -7.98 11.21
N THR A 313 -1.28 -8.17 11.21
CA THR A 313 -0.39 -7.28 10.45
C THR A 313 -0.46 -7.62 8.97
N VAL A 314 -1.36 -6.94 8.26
CA VAL A 314 -1.54 -7.02 6.82
C VAL A 314 -0.26 -6.52 6.13
N GLN A 315 0.63 -7.43 5.76
CA GLN A 315 1.79 -7.11 4.95
C GLN A 315 1.37 -7.08 3.47
N TYR A 316 1.19 -5.88 2.93
CA TYR A 316 0.94 -5.63 1.51
C TYR A 316 2.16 -6.05 0.67
N PHE A 317 1.92 -6.71 -0.45
CA PHE A 317 2.91 -6.97 -1.51
C PHE A 317 2.88 -5.73 -2.43
N VAL A 318 4.06 -5.16 -2.75
CA VAL A 318 4.16 -3.91 -3.53
C VAL A 318 4.92 -4.23 -4.81
N ASP A 319 4.16 -4.22 -5.90
CA ASP A 319 4.59 -4.80 -7.18
C ASP A 319 4.87 -3.72 -8.20
N ILE A 320 4.35 -2.51 -7.92
CA ILE A 320 4.61 -1.30 -8.66
C ILE A 320 5.09 -0.22 -7.70
N LYS A 321 6.17 0.47 -8.07
CA LYS A 321 6.69 1.59 -7.29
C LYS A 321 7.27 2.67 -8.18
N SER A 322 6.82 3.91 -7.96
CA SER A 322 7.49 5.07 -8.53
C SER A 322 8.69 5.44 -7.68
N VAL A 323 9.83 5.63 -8.35
CA VAL A 323 11.10 5.96 -7.71
C VAL A 323 11.76 7.11 -8.47
N ARG A 324 12.38 8.01 -7.72
CA ARG A 324 13.25 9.06 -8.25
C ARG A 324 14.70 8.71 -7.92
N THR A 325 15.53 8.58 -8.93
CA THR A 325 16.94 8.21 -8.81
C THR A 325 17.82 9.41 -9.14
N ILE A 326 18.75 9.72 -8.25
CA ILE A 326 19.66 10.85 -8.36
C ILE A 326 21.09 10.33 -8.25
N GLY A 327 21.86 10.50 -9.32
CA GLY A 327 23.30 10.22 -9.32
C GLY A 327 24.04 11.18 -8.39
N GLY A 328 25.17 10.74 -7.86
CA GLY A 328 26.05 11.61 -7.08
C GLY A 328 26.63 12.71 -7.97
N ASN A 329 26.82 13.90 -7.42
CA ASN A 329 27.57 14.94 -8.11
C ASN A 329 29.07 14.60 -8.11
N GLY A 330 29.79 15.01 -9.15
CA GLY A 330 31.25 15.01 -9.12
C GLY A 330 31.78 16.01 -8.09
N GLY A 331 32.96 15.74 -7.54
CA GLY A 331 33.67 16.70 -6.72
C GLY A 331 34.25 17.82 -7.56
N ASP A 332 34.39 19.01 -6.97
CA ASP A 332 35.00 20.15 -7.64
C ASP A 332 36.52 20.02 -7.70
N GLY A 333 37.13 20.49 -8.78
CA GLY A 333 38.56 20.69 -8.86
C GLY A 333 39.01 21.82 -7.93
N GLN A 334 40.23 21.73 -7.42
CA GLN A 334 40.78 22.74 -6.52
C GLN A 334 41.76 23.65 -7.26
N ILE A 335 41.74 24.95 -6.94
CA ILE A 335 42.82 25.88 -7.28
C ILE A 335 43.78 25.91 -6.09
N SER A 336 45.02 25.50 -6.32
CA SER A 336 46.08 25.58 -5.31
C SER A 336 47.43 25.82 -5.98
N PHE A 337 48.35 26.43 -5.23
CA PHE A 337 49.73 26.59 -5.64
C PHE A 337 50.66 26.09 -4.55
N LEU A 338 51.62 25.26 -4.94
CA LEU A 338 52.59 24.69 -4.01
C LEU A 338 53.56 25.79 -3.54
N ARG A 339 53.74 25.85 -2.22
CA ARG A 339 54.74 26.70 -1.58
C ARG A 339 55.75 25.83 -0.85
N LEU A 340 57.01 25.97 -1.23
CA LEU A 340 58.14 25.29 -0.61
C LEU A 340 58.99 26.32 0.12
N TRP A 341 59.70 25.89 1.16
CA TRP A 341 60.50 26.77 2.02
C TRP A 341 61.63 27.54 1.27
N VAL A 342 62.03 27.09 0.07
CA VAL A 342 63.01 27.77 -0.82
C VAL A 342 62.32 28.41 -2.03
N ASN A 343 61.08 28.02 -2.35
CA ASN A 343 60.41 28.42 -3.56
C ASN A 343 58.93 28.74 -3.28
N ASP A 344 58.64 30.04 -3.20
CA ASP A 344 57.29 30.56 -2.98
C ASP A 344 56.34 30.31 -4.16
N ARG A 345 56.87 29.99 -5.35
CA ARG A 345 56.10 29.72 -6.57
C ARG A 345 56.51 28.38 -7.18
N ALA A 346 56.19 27.29 -6.50
CA ALA A 346 56.53 25.94 -6.97
C ALA A 346 55.55 25.37 -8.02
N GLY A 347 54.58 26.17 -8.48
CA GLY A 347 53.62 25.81 -9.53
C GLY A 347 52.24 25.42 -8.99
N PRO A 348 51.27 25.16 -9.87
CA PRO A 348 49.93 24.71 -9.46
C PRO A 348 49.99 23.30 -8.88
N ASP A 349 49.25 23.06 -7.79
CA ASP A 349 49.16 21.77 -7.09
C ASP A 349 47.73 21.42 -6.65
N GLY A 350 46.73 22.01 -7.31
CA GLY A 350 45.34 21.69 -7.05
C GLY A 350 44.93 20.39 -7.73
N GLY A 351 44.48 19.43 -6.92
CA GLY A 351 43.95 18.16 -7.40
C GLY A 351 42.58 18.28 -8.05
N ASP A 352 42.28 17.30 -8.91
CA ASP A 352 40.97 17.03 -9.50
C ASP A 352 39.99 16.48 -8.44
N GLY A 353 38.70 16.75 -8.64
CA GLY A 353 37.64 16.15 -7.86
C GLY A 353 37.34 14.70 -8.28
N GLY A 354 36.81 13.91 -7.35
CA GLY A 354 36.40 12.54 -7.59
C GLY A 354 35.05 12.44 -8.33
N HIS A 355 34.82 11.32 -9.00
CA HIS A 355 33.55 11.04 -9.66
C HIS A 355 32.42 10.75 -8.67
N GLY A 356 31.21 11.21 -9.00
CA GLY A 356 30.00 10.90 -8.27
C GLY A 356 29.52 9.46 -8.48
N GLY A 357 28.88 8.89 -7.46
CA GLY A 357 28.41 7.52 -7.50
C GLY A 357 27.23 7.34 -8.46
N HIS A 358 27.12 6.15 -9.06
CA HIS A 358 25.98 5.77 -9.89
C HIS A 358 24.87 5.16 -9.04
N VAL A 359 23.62 5.29 -9.49
CA VAL A 359 22.49 4.52 -8.97
C VAL A 359 22.23 3.36 -9.91
N ILE A 360 22.33 2.14 -9.40
CA ILE A 360 22.24 0.91 -10.19
C ILE A 360 21.17 0.01 -9.57
N PHE A 361 20.27 -0.52 -10.40
CA PHE A 361 19.38 -1.61 -10.00
C PHE A 361 19.99 -2.95 -10.40
N GLU A 362 20.03 -3.91 -9.47
CA GLU A 362 20.55 -5.26 -9.68
C GLU A 362 19.43 -6.28 -9.40
N ALA A 363 19.13 -7.15 -10.36
CA ALA A 363 18.16 -8.22 -10.16
C ALA A 363 18.72 -9.34 -9.26
N THR A 364 17.96 -9.76 -8.27
CA THR A 364 18.31 -10.89 -7.39
C THR A 364 17.09 -11.73 -7.05
N SER A 365 17.27 -13.03 -6.93
CA SER A 365 16.25 -13.99 -6.48
C SER A 365 15.88 -13.83 -5.00
N ASN A 366 16.77 -13.21 -4.21
CA ASN A 366 16.61 -13.02 -2.77
C ASN A 366 15.52 -11.99 -2.40
N VAL A 367 15.15 -11.12 -3.34
CA VAL A 367 14.19 -10.04 -3.13
C VAL A 367 12.91 -10.37 -3.90
N LYS A 368 11.77 -10.40 -3.20
CA LYS A 368 10.48 -10.81 -3.78
C LYS A 368 9.55 -9.64 -4.12
N ASP A 369 9.73 -8.49 -3.47
CA ASP A 369 8.89 -7.30 -3.64
C ASP A 369 9.70 -6.01 -3.66
N LEU A 370 9.06 -4.89 -4.01
CA LEU A 370 9.69 -3.57 -4.13
C LEU A 370 9.53 -2.72 -2.85
N ARG A 371 9.21 -3.30 -1.69
CA ARG A 371 8.86 -2.52 -0.50
C ARG A 371 10.05 -1.79 0.11
N HIS A 372 11.18 -2.47 0.23
CA HIS A 372 12.42 -1.96 0.84
C HIS A 372 13.02 -0.79 0.09
N ILE A 373 12.66 -0.60 -1.18
CA ILE A 373 13.18 0.46 -2.03
C ILE A 373 12.59 1.80 -1.57
N ASN A 374 13.38 2.85 -1.39
CA ASN A 374 12.84 4.16 -1.05
C ASN A 374 12.28 4.87 -2.30
N SER A 375 11.30 5.76 -2.13
CA SER A 375 10.76 6.56 -3.25
C SER A 375 11.79 7.54 -3.83
N VAL A 376 12.80 7.92 -3.06
CA VAL A 376 13.93 8.71 -3.52
C VAL A 376 15.20 7.95 -3.20
N ILE A 377 16.02 7.75 -4.21
CA ILE A 377 17.29 7.04 -4.17
C ILE A 377 18.37 8.02 -4.60
N LYS A 378 19.44 8.11 -3.81
CA LYS A 378 20.59 8.96 -4.10
C LYS A 378 21.87 8.16 -3.99
N ALA A 379 22.81 8.38 -4.91
CA ALA A 379 24.18 7.93 -4.75
C ALA A 379 25.04 8.99 -4.04
N GLU A 380 26.21 8.59 -3.55
CA GLU A 380 27.13 9.48 -2.86
C GLU A 380 27.85 10.43 -3.84
N ASN A 381 28.17 11.65 -3.39
CA ASN A 381 28.90 12.62 -4.20
C ASN A 381 30.40 12.34 -4.14
N GLY A 382 31.12 12.62 -5.23
CA GLY A 382 32.58 12.59 -5.24
C GLY A 382 33.17 13.63 -4.30
N GLU A 383 34.33 13.33 -3.73
CA GLU A 383 35.05 14.30 -2.91
C GLU A 383 35.72 15.35 -3.79
N LYS A 384 35.84 16.57 -3.30
CA LYS A 384 36.58 17.63 -4.00
C LYS A 384 38.08 17.33 -4.05
N GLY A 385 38.78 17.97 -4.98
CA GLY A 385 40.23 18.01 -4.99
C GLY A 385 40.80 18.73 -3.78
N TYR A 386 42.05 18.42 -3.45
CA TYR A 386 42.80 19.02 -2.36
C TYR A 386 44.13 19.57 -2.87
N THR A 387 44.87 20.25 -1.98
CA THR A 387 46.21 20.77 -2.27
C THR A 387 47.23 19.63 -2.36
N LYS A 388 48.42 19.94 -2.87
CA LYS A 388 49.54 18.98 -3.04
C LYS A 388 49.22 17.82 -3.99
N ASP A 389 48.59 18.12 -5.12
CA ASP A 389 48.21 17.16 -6.16
C ASP A 389 47.33 16.01 -5.62
N CYS A 390 46.55 16.30 -4.59
CA CYS A 390 45.72 15.31 -3.91
C CYS A 390 44.33 15.26 -4.56
N PHE A 391 44.08 14.20 -5.32
CA PHE A 391 42.80 13.95 -5.99
C PHE A 391 41.70 13.56 -5.01
N GLY A 392 40.48 14.03 -5.27
CA GLY A 392 39.29 13.66 -4.53
C GLY A 392 38.94 12.18 -4.74
N LYS A 393 38.48 11.51 -3.68
CA LYS A 393 38.03 10.11 -3.76
C LYS A 393 36.76 9.97 -4.60
N ASN A 394 36.73 8.95 -5.45
CA ASN A 394 35.52 8.53 -6.15
C ASN A 394 34.47 7.98 -5.17
N ALA A 395 33.23 8.36 -5.39
CA ALA A 395 32.11 7.93 -4.55
C ALA A 395 31.67 6.49 -4.83
N GLU A 396 31.20 5.81 -3.78
CA GLU A 396 30.66 4.47 -3.89
C GLU A 396 29.30 4.48 -4.63
N HIS A 397 29.10 3.47 -5.48
CA HIS A 397 27.84 3.32 -6.22
C HIS A 397 26.74 2.80 -5.30
N ASN A 398 25.52 3.34 -5.46
CA ASN A 398 24.35 2.84 -4.75
C ASN A 398 23.67 1.74 -5.57
N VAL A 399 23.97 0.48 -5.23
CA VAL A 399 23.39 -0.71 -5.87
C VAL A 399 22.15 -1.18 -5.12
N ILE A 400 21.01 -1.17 -5.79
CA ILE A 400 19.71 -1.52 -5.22
C ILE A 400 19.24 -2.83 -5.79
N LYS A 401 19.02 -3.78 -4.88
CA LYS A 401 18.52 -5.10 -5.23
C LYS A 401 17.03 -5.06 -5.52
N VAL A 402 16.64 -5.55 -6.70
CA VAL A 402 15.25 -5.69 -7.16
C VAL A 402 14.94 -7.16 -7.48
N PRO A 403 13.67 -7.59 -7.43
CA PRO A 403 13.29 -8.93 -7.87
C PRO A 403 13.66 -9.20 -9.33
N VAL A 404 13.99 -10.46 -9.64
CA VAL A 404 14.09 -10.92 -11.03
C VAL A 404 12.74 -10.74 -11.74
N GLY A 405 12.78 -10.26 -12.98
CA GLY A 405 11.61 -9.87 -13.76
C GLY A 405 11.08 -8.48 -13.42
N THR A 406 11.92 -7.56 -12.93
CA THR A 406 11.53 -6.15 -12.74
C THR A 406 11.67 -5.39 -14.05
N ILE A 407 10.58 -4.80 -14.53
CA ILE A 407 10.55 -3.88 -15.67
C ILE A 407 10.75 -2.46 -15.17
N MET A 408 11.70 -1.75 -15.79
CA MET A 408 11.94 -0.33 -15.63
C MET A 408 11.16 0.43 -16.69
N ARG A 409 10.21 1.28 -16.29
CA ARG A 409 9.50 2.19 -17.19
C ARG A 409 9.85 3.65 -16.89
N ASP A 410 9.87 4.46 -17.93
CA ASP A 410 9.92 5.92 -17.81
C ASP A 410 8.55 6.48 -17.36
N VAL A 411 8.51 7.78 -17.03
CA VAL A 411 7.30 8.54 -16.70
C VAL A 411 6.28 8.49 -17.84
N GLU A 412 6.75 8.42 -19.09
CA GLU A 412 5.92 8.27 -20.30
C GLU A 412 5.43 6.83 -20.55
N GLY A 413 5.85 5.86 -19.73
CA GLY A 413 5.43 4.46 -19.80
C GLY A 413 6.24 3.58 -20.77
N LYS A 414 7.22 4.15 -21.47
CA LYS A 414 8.18 3.42 -22.32
C LYS A 414 9.03 2.47 -21.46
N ILE A 415 9.20 1.23 -21.93
CA ILE A 415 10.07 0.25 -21.27
C ILE A 415 11.52 0.58 -21.59
N LEU A 416 12.32 0.81 -20.56
CA LEU A 416 13.75 1.16 -20.68
C LEU A 416 14.64 -0.07 -20.47
N ALA A 417 14.26 -0.95 -19.54
CA ALA A 417 14.98 -2.17 -19.25
C ALA A 417 14.05 -3.24 -18.65
N ASP A 418 14.40 -4.49 -18.88
CA ASP A 418 13.75 -5.66 -18.32
C ASP A 418 14.81 -6.50 -17.62
N LEU A 419 14.76 -6.54 -16.28
CA LEU A 419 15.76 -7.20 -15.45
C LEU A 419 15.36 -8.66 -15.22
N ASN A 420 15.40 -9.47 -16.29
CA ASN A 420 14.87 -10.83 -16.33
C ASN A 420 15.84 -11.92 -15.83
N LYS A 421 17.14 -11.61 -15.70
CA LYS A 421 18.16 -12.56 -15.21
C LYS A 421 18.74 -12.12 -13.88
N GLU A 422 19.17 -13.08 -13.08
CA GLU A 422 19.86 -12.80 -11.82
C GLU A 422 21.22 -12.10 -12.09
N ARG A 423 21.55 -11.11 -11.25
CA ARG A 423 22.69 -10.19 -11.38
C ARG A 423 22.65 -9.26 -12.60
N MET A 424 21.56 -9.24 -13.35
CA MET A 424 21.39 -8.24 -14.40
C MET A 424 21.34 -6.85 -13.77
N MET A 425 22.11 -5.91 -14.31
CA MET A 425 22.25 -4.56 -13.79
C MET A 425 21.70 -3.54 -14.77
N PHE A 426 21.04 -2.51 -14.24
CA PHE A 426 20.59 -1.35 -14.99
C PHE A 426 21.06 -0.07 -14.29
N ILE A 427 21.84 0.75 -15.00
CA ILE A 427 22.26 2.07 -14.49
C ILE A 427 21.09 3.02 -14.65
N ALA A 428 20.47 3.37 -13.52
CA ALA A 428 19.28 4.20 -13.48
C ALA A 428 19.61 5.69 -13.45
N ALA A 429 20.72 6.08 -12.82
CA ALA A 429 21.21 7.45 -12.88
C ALA A 429 22.73 7.44 -12.83
N ARG A 430 23.37 8.06 -13.83
CA ARG A 430 24.81 8.26 -13.87
C ARG A 430 25.21 9.35 -12.89
N GLY A 431 26.35 9.15 -12.27
CA GLY A 431 27.00 10.12 -11.41
C GLY A 431 27.79 11.11 -12.25
N GLY A 432 27.94 12.33 -11.75
CA GLY A 432 28.69 13.38 -12.42
C GLY A 432 30.19 13.10 -12.45
N ALA A 433 30.85 13.52 -13.53
CA ALA A 433 32.29 13.53 -13.62
C ALA A 433 32.90 14.51 -12.60
N GLY A 434 34.04 14.17 -12.01
CA GLY A 434 34.79 15.10 -11.16
C GLY A 434 35.39 16.22 -12.00
N GLY A 435 35.48 17.42 -11.42
CA GLY A 435 36.05 18.59 -12.08
C GLY A 435 37.57 18.58 -12.01
N HIS A 436 38.22 19.01 -13.09
CA HIS A 436 39.67 19.15 -13.14
C HIS A 436 40.19 20.30 -12.27
N GLY A 437 41.26 20.04 -11.53
CA GLY A 437 41.98 21.03 -10.73
C GLY A 437 42.83 21.95 -11.62
N ASN A 438 43.44 22.97 -11.02
CA ASN A 438 44.23 23.92 -11.81
C ASN A 438 45.49 23.29 -12.42
N ALA A 439 46.04 22.24 -11.82
CA ALA A 439 47.19 21.51 -12.36
C ALA A 439 46.93 20.94 -13.76
N PHE A 440 45.68 20.53 -14.06
CA PHE A 440 45.27 19.99 -15.36
C PHE A 440 45.35 21.03 -16.50
N PHE A 441 45.10 22.30 -16.20
CA PHE A 441 45.08 23.40 -17.19
C PHE A 441 46.47 23.99 -17.48
N LYS A 442 47.52 23.41 -16.92
CA LYS A 442 48.89 23.85 -17.14
C LYS A 442 49.28 23.60 -18.60
N SER A 443 49.74 24.64 -19.29
CA SER A 443 50.23 24.57 -20.67
C SER A 443 51.51 25.37 -20.82
N ASP A 444 52.22 25.18 -21.94
CA ASP A 444 53.47 25.90 -22.21
C ASP A 444 53.30 27.43 -22.15
N THR A 445 52.12 27.91 -22.56
CA THR A 445 51.76 29.34 -22.54
C THR A 445 51.19 29.80 -21.19
N GLN A 446 50.53 28.94 -20.43
CA GLN A 446 49.95 29.26 -19.11
C GLN A 446 50.47 28.30 -18.03
N GLN A 447 51.54 28.72 -17.35
CA GLN A 447 52.21 27.93 -16.31
C GLN A 447 51.55 28.04 -14.92
N THR A 448 50.74 29.08 -14.68
CA THR A 448 50.04 29.33 -13.41
C THR A 448 48.54 29.54 -13.64
N PRO A 449 47.81 28.52 -14.10
CA PRO A 449 46.37 28.59 -14.26
C PRO A 449 45.68 28.85 -12.90
N GLU A 450 44.80 29.85 -12.89
CA GLU A 450 43.90 30.19 -11.77
C GLU A 450 42.46 29.73 -12.07
N ILE A 451 42.32 28.71 -12.91
CA ILE A 451 41.04 28.14 -13.31
C ILE A 451 40.95 26.69 -12.83
N CYS A 452 39.74 26.27 -12.47
CA CYS A 452 39.38 24.88 -12.20
C CYS A 452 37.98 24.62 -12.73
N GLU A 453 37.63 23.36 -12.92
CA GLU A 453 36.30 22.93 -13.29
C GLU A 453 35.48 22.53 -12.06
N TYR A 454 34.21 22.88 -12.08
CA TYR A 454 33.23 22.34 -11.13
C TYR A 454 32.90 20.89 -11.47
N GLY A 455 32.60 20.10 -10.46
CA GLY A 455 32.10 18.75 -10.65
C GLY A 455 30.77 18.76 -11.41
N ALA A 456 30.61 17.82 -12.34
CA ALA A 456 29.36 17.71 -13.09
C ALA A 456 28.21 17.27 -12.16
N ILE A 457 27.01 17.72 -12.48
CA ILE A 457 25.81 17.36 -11.74
C ILE A 457 25.39 15.93 -12.13
N GLY A 458 25.06 15.10 -11.14
CA GLY A 458 24.55 13.75 -11.38
C GLY A 458 23.17 13.76 -12.04
N GLU A 459 22.85 12.71 -12.79
CA GLU A 459 21.55 12.59 -13.46
C GLU A 459 20.41 12.51 -12.45
N ASN A 460 19.24 13.05 -12.82
CA ASN A 460 18.05 13.07 -11.98
C ASN A 460 16.85 12.59 -12.77
N LEU A 461 16.56 11.29 -12.65
CA LEU A 461 15.56 10.60 -13.47
C LEU A 461 14.49 9.97 -12.58
N GLN A 462 13.31 9.74 -13.17
CA GLN A 462 12.17 9.15 -12.47
C GLN A 462 11.70 7.91 -13.23
N TYR A 463 11.48 6.84 -12.49
CA TYR A 463 11.08 5.55 -13.04
C TYR A 463 9.86 4.99 -12.34
N VAL A 464 9.15 4.13 -13.06
CA VAL A 464 8.13 3.24 -12.51
C VAL A 464 8.67 1.82 -12.63
N LEU A 465 8.94 1.22 -11.48
CA LEU A 465 9.31 -0.18 -11.34
C LEU A 465 8.04 -1.02 -11.37
N GLU A 466 7.98 -2.05 -12.21
CA GLU A 466 6.88 -3.03 -12.27
C GLU A 466 7.47 -4.45 -12.23
N VAL A 467 7.12 -5.25 -11.24
CA VAL A 467 7.51 -6.67 -11.21
C VAL A 467 6.57 -7.46 -12.13
N ARG A 468 7.13 -8.22 -13.08
CA ARG A 468 6.39 -8.95 -14.11
C ARG A 468 5.68 -10.21 -13.59
N SER A 469 5.86 -10.57 -12.33
CA SER A 469 5.29 -11.80 -11.74
C SER A 469 4.14 -11.49 -10.78
N MET A 470 2.99 -12.11 -11.03
CA MET A 470 1.86 -12.07 -10.09
C MET A 470 1.75 -13.35 -9.27
N ALA A 471 1.90 -14.51 -9.91
CA ALA A 471 1.90 -15.83 -9.30
C ALA A 471 2.49 -16.86 -10.28
N HIS A 472 3.04 -17.96 -9.76
CA HIS A 472 3.52 -19.05 -10.62
C HIS A 472 2.35 -19.86 -11.20
N VAL A 473 1.25 -19.97 -10.46
CA VAL A 473 0.08 -20.77 -10.82
C VAL A 473 -1.21 -19.98 -10.64
N GLY A 474 -2.08 -19.98 -11.66
CA GLY A 474 -3.41 -19.36 -11.61
C GLY A 474 -4.53 -20.40 -11.49
N LEU A 475 -5.44 -20.23 -10.52
CA LEU A 475 -6.64 -21.06 -10.37
C LEU A 475 -7.78 -20.49 -11.21
N ILE A 476 -8.33 -21.29 -12.12
CA ILE A 476 -9.42 -20.92 -13.04
C ILE A 476 -10.61 -21.85 -12.83
N GLY A 477 -11.83 -21.33 -12.96
CA GLY A 477 -13.07 -22.10 -12.83
C GLY A 477 -14.28 -21.19 -12.67
N LEU A 478 -15.47 -21.75 -12.74
CA LEU A 478 -16.72 -21.00 -12.54
C LEU A 478 -16.85 -20.42 -11.12
N PRO A 479 -17.70 -19.39 -10.91
CA PRO A 479 -18.17 -19.03 -9.58
C PRO A 479 -18.65 -20.28 -8.82
N ASN A 480 -18.32 -20.40 -7.54
CA ASN A 480 -18.66 -21.55 -6.68
C ASN A 480 -17.98 -22.91 -6.98
N ALA A 481 -17.05 -23.00 -7.94
CA ALA A 481 -16.23 -24.20 -8.15
C ALA A 481 -15.30 -24.55 -6.96
N GLY A 482 -15.21 -23.68 -5.96
CA GLY A 482 -14.42 -23.90 -4.73
C GLY A 482 -12.98 -23.38 -4.79
N LYS A 483 -12.64 -22.50 -5.73
CA LYS A 483 -11.29 -21.91 -5.92
C LYS A 483 -10.72 -21.27 -4.65
N SER A 484 -11.45 -20.34 -4.04
CA SER A 484 -11.01 -19.67 -2.81
C SER A 484 -10.94 -20.62 -1.61
N THR A 485 -11.74 -21.69 -1.60
CA THR A 485 -11.69 -22.75 -0.58
C THR A 485 -10.41 -23.57 -0.75
N LEU A 486 -10.09 -23.95 -1.98
CA LEU A 486 -8.84 -24.65 -2.31
C LEU A 486 -7.62 -23.79 -1.97
N LEU A 487 -7.61 -22.51 -2.35
CA LEU A 487 -6.51 -21.60 -2.04
C LEU A 487 -6.25 -21.49 -0.53
N ARG A 488 -7.32 -21.47 0.29
CA ARG A 488 -7.22 -21.48 1.75
C ARG A 488 -6.72 -22.80 2.32
N ALA A 489 -7.02 -23.93 1.66
CA ALA A 489 -6.58 -25.24 2.08
C ALA A 489 -5.09 -25.48 1.77
N ILE A 490 -4.59 -24.95 0.65
CA ILE A 490 -3.19 -25.12 0.21
C ILE A 490 -2.22 -24.07 0.78
N SER A 491 -2.70 -22.87 1.12
CA SER A 491 -1.86 -21.77 1.60
C SER A 491 -1.63 -21.84 3.10
N ARG A 492 -0.35 -21.78 3.53
CA ARG A 492 0.03 -21.69 4.96
C ARG A 492 -0.39 -20.37 5.61
N ALA A 493 -0.40 -19.29 4.83
CA ALA A 493 -0.82 -17.97 5.28
C ALA A 493 -2.28 -17.70 4.89
N ARG A 494 -3.00 -16.86 5.66
CA ARG A 494 -4.31 -16.34 5.23
C ARG A 494 -4.11 -15.71 3.84
N PRO A 495 -4.85 -16.14 2.79
CA PRO A 495 -4.69 -15.61 1.45
C PRO A 495 -4.77 -14.08 1.48
N LYS A 496 -3.69 -13.44 1.04
CA LYS A 496 -3.59 -11.99 1.09
C LYS A 496 -4.37 -11.40 -0.07
N ILE A 497 -5.10 -10.33 0.21
CA ILE A 497 -5.81 -9.56 -0.82
C ILE A 497 -4.77 -8.65 -1.47
N ALA A 498 -4.36 -8.97 -2.70
CA ALA A 498 -3.42 -8.15 -3.44
C ALA A 498 -4.18 -7.02 -4.17
N ALA A 499 -3.78 -5.77 -3.90
CA ALA A 499 -4.42 -4.60 -4.50
C ALA A 499 -3.60 -4.14 -5.71
N TYR A 500 -3.96 -4.65 -6.89
CA TYR A 500 -3.31 -4.26 -8.13
C TYR A 500 -3.97 -3.01 -8.73
N PRO A 501 -3.19 -2.01 -9.17
CA PRO A 501 -3.72 -0.70 -9.60
C PRO A 501 -4.64 -0.78 -10.82
N PHE A 502 -4.67 -1.91 -11.54
CA PHE A 502 -5.49 -2.13 -12.73
C PHE A 502 -6.62 -3.15 -12.52
N THR A 503 -6.80 -3.66 -11.30
CA THR A 503 -7.89 -4.60 -10.99
C THR A 503 -9.06 -3.91 -10.31
N THR A 504 -10.28 -4.17 -10.80
CA THR A 504 -11.51 -3.87 -10.04
C THR A 504 -11.75 -4.93 -8.96
N LEU A 505 -11.34 -6.18 -9.21
CA LEU A 505 -11.42 -7.33 -8.31
C LEU A 505 -10.03 -7.70 -7.79
N LYS A 506 -9.83 -7.60 -6.49
CA LYS A 506 -8.55 -7.93 -5.86
C LYS A 506 -8.40 -9.46 -5.81
N PRO A 507 -7.44 -10.06 -6.53
CA PRO A 507 -7.23 -11.50 -6.47
C PRO A 507 -6.67 -11.89 -5.10
N HIS A 508 -6.98 -13.11 -4.68
CA HIS A 508 -6.41 -13.69 -3.46
C HIS A 508 -5.15 -14.45 -3.84
N ILE A 509 -4.05 -14.17 -3.14
CA ILE A 509 -2.77 -14.86 -3.35
C ILE A 509 -2.45 -15.72 -2.13
N GLY A 510 -2.20 -16.99 -2.38
CA GLY A 510 -1.73 -17.97 -1.42
C GLY A 510 -0.30 -18.41 -1.75
N VAL A 511 0.42 -18.90 -0.74
CA VAL A 511 1.78 -19.41 -0.92
C VAL A 511 1.85 -20.84 -0.41
N ILE A 512 2.24 -21.76 -1.30
CA ILE A 512 2.59 -23.14 -0.97
C ILE A 512 4.08 -23.15 -0.63
N GLN A 513 4.43 -23.81 0.47
CA GLN A 513 5.81 -23.99 0.89
C GLN A 513 6.13 -25.49 0.88
N TYR A 514 7.30 -25.84 0.37
CA TYR A 514 7.81 -27.21 0.30
C TYR A 514 8.89 -27.45 1.36
N ASP A 515 9.31 -28.70 1.53
CA ASP A 515 10.34 -29.12 2.49
C ASP A 515 11.77 -28.72 2.08
N ASP A 516 11.99 -28.49 0.79
CA ASP A 516 13.20 -27.92 0.17
C ASP A 516 13.27 -26.38 0.27
N TYR A 517 12.43 -25.75 1.09
CA TYR A 517 12.32 -24.30 1.29
C TYR A 517 11.79 -23.48 0.11
N GLU A 518 11.47 -24.12 -1.01
CA GLU A 518 10.86 -23.45 -2.17
C GLU A 518 9.44 -22.98 -1.89
N GLN A 519 9.07 -21.87 -2.52
CA GLN A 519 7.80 -21.19 -2.30
C GLN A 519 7.09 -20.92 -3.62
N ILE A 520 5.94 -21.56 -3.81
CA ILE A 520 5.13 -21.39 -5.02
C ILE A 520 3.95 -20.47 -4.70
N ALA A 521 3.89 -19.33 -5.38
CA ALA A 521 2.75 -18.42 -5.32
C ALA A 521 1.61 -18.93 -6.22
N VAL A 522 0.42 -19.05 -5.63
CA VAL A 522 -0.81 -19.46 -6.30
C VAL A 522 -1.82 -18.32 -6.17
N ALA A 523 -2.44 -17.92 -7.27
CA ALA A 523 -3.44 -16.87 -7.27
C ALA A 523 -4.82 -17.41 -7.64
N ASP A 524 -5.84 -17.02 -6.87
CA ASP A 524 -7.25 -17.26 -7.18
C ASP A 524 -7.72 -16.18 -8.16
N MET A 525 -7.99 -16.60 -9.40
CA MET A 525 -8.54 -15.72 -10.41
C MET A 525 -10.06 -15.62 -10.18
N PRO A 526 -10.63 -14.43 -9.95
CA PRO A 526 -12.09 -14.28 -9.85
C PRO A 526 -12.80 -14.95 -11.03
N GLY A 527 -13.89 -15.67 -10.76
CA GLY A 527 -14.52 -16.54 -11.77
C GLY A 527 -14.85 -15.79 -13.05
N LEU A 528 -14.48 -16.36 -14.18
CA LEU A 528 -14.99 -15.95 -15.49
C LEU A 528 -16.52 -16.05 -15.41
N ILE A 529 -17.19 -14.92 -15.57
CA ILE A 529 -18.63 -14.88 -15.76
C ILE A 529 -18.83 -15.02 -17.27
N GLU A 530 -19.84 -15.81 -17.66
CA GLU A 530 -20.30 -15.89 -19.04
C GLU A 530 -20.43 -14.47 -19.64
N ASP A 531 -20.02 -14.28 -20.89
CA ASP A 531 -19.96 -13.00 -21.61
C ASP A 531 -18.84 -12.01 -21.23
N SER A 532 -17.79 -12.44 -20.53
CA SER A 532 -16.62 -11.57 -20.22
C SER A 532 -15.88 -11.02 -21.46
N HIS A 533 -16.04 -11.66 -22.61
CA HIS A 533 -15.49 -11.25 -23.91
C HIS A 533 -16.28 -10.12 -24.60
N LYS A 534 -17.53 -9.82 -24.20
CA LYS A 534 -18.39 -8.79 -24.82
C LYS A 534 -18.07 -7.34 -24.37
N ASN A 535 -16.80 -7.02 -24.12
CA ASN A 535 -16.32 -5.64 -23.90
C ASN A 535 -17.02 -4.80 -22.80
N LYS A 536 -17.61 -5.41 -21.77
CA LYS A 536 -18.02 -4.68 -20.54
C LYS A 536 -16.83 -4.39 -19.62
N GLY A 537 -15.79 -3.69 -20.10
CA GLY A 537 -14.72 -3.01 -19.32
C GLY A 537 -13.91 -3.76 -18.25
N LEU A 538 -14.27 -4.99 -17.89
CA LEU A 538 -13.79 -5.76 -16.74
C LEU A 538 -13.05 -7.04 -17.16
N GLY A 539 -13.38 -7.62 -18.31
CA GLY A 539 -12.84 -8.90 -18.80
C GLY A 539 -11.40 -8.82 -19.31
N ILE A 540 -11.08 -7.83 -20.17
CA ILE A 540 -9.74 -7.69 -20.77
C ILE A 540 -8.68 -7.43 -19.69
N THR A 541 -8.98 -6.58 -18.71
CA THR A 541 -8.05 -6.28 -17.63
C THR A 541 -7.86 -7.49 -16.72
N PHE A 542 -8.89 -8.30 -16.50
CA PHE A 542 -8.82 -9.56 -15.74
C PHE A 542 -7.95 -10.61 -16.42
N LEU A 543 -8.13 -10.84 -17.72
CA LEU A 543 -7.40 -11.87 -18.47
C LEU A 543 -5.90 -11.55 -18.63
N LYS A 544 -5.51 -10.26 -18.61
CA LYS A 544 -4.10 -9.84 -18.43
C LYS A 544 -3.45 -10.35 -17.14
N HIS A 545 -4.21 -10.83 -16.15
CA HIS A 545 -3.67 -11.45 -14.93
C HIS A 545 -3.37 -12.93 -15.14
N VAL A 546 -4.18 -13.60 -15.97
CA VAL A 546 -3.98 -14.99 -16.39
C VAL A 546 -2.70 -15.10 -17.23
N GLU A 547 -2.45 -14.12 -18.12
CA GLU A 547 -1.19 -14.04 -18.88
C GLU A 547 0.07 -13.93 -18.02
N ARG A 548 -0.04 -13.50 -16.76
CA ARG A 548 1.08 -13.38 -15.83
C ARG A 548 1.32 -14.65 -15.00
N CYS A 549 0.52 -15.71 -15.18
CA CYS A 549 0.68 -16.99 -14.49
C CYS A 549 1.42 -18.01 -15.37
N ALA A 550 2.54 -18.55 -14.92
CA ALA A 550 3.33 -19.50 -15.72
C ALA A 550 2.56 -20.82 -16.00
N ALA A 551 1.68 -21.22 -15.09
CA ALA A 551 0.83 -22.41 -15.18
C ALA A 551 -0.63 -22.12 -14.83
N LEU A 552 -1.56 -22.93 -15.34
CA LEU A 552 -2.99 -22.81 -15.06
C LEU A 552 -3.54 -24.07 -14.38
N VAL A 553 -4.45 -23.90 -13.43
CA VAL A 553 -5.16 -25.02 -12.79
C VAL A 553 -6.66 -24.81 -12.98
N PHE A 554 -7.28 -25.66 -13.78
CA PHE A 554 -8.72 -25.65 -14.03
C PHE A 554 -9.44 -26.42 -12.92
N ILE A 555 -10.33 -25.75 -12.21
CA ILE A 555 -11.12 -26.31 -11.10
C ILE A 555 -12.55 -26.46 -11.58
N LEU A 556 -13.00 -27.71 -11.66
CA LEU A 556 -14.33 -28.12 -12.07
C LEU A 556 -15.13 -28.60 -10.86
N ASP A 557 -16.41 -28.26 -10.83
CA ASP A 557 -17.35 -28.72 -9.81
C ASP A 557 -18.04 -30.00 -10.29
N VAL A 558 -17.69 -31.16 -9.74
CA VAL A 558 -18.22 -32.45 -10.24
C VAL A 558 -19.66 -32.75 -9.80
N THR A 559 -20.25 -31.91 -8.96
CA THR A 559 -21.68 -32.03 -8.61
C THR A 559 -22.61 -31.41 -9.64
N GLN A 560 -22.08 -30.66 -10.61
CA GLN A 560 -22.89 -30.08 -11.67
C GLN A 560 -23.13 -31.10 -12.79
N ASN A 561 -24.22 -30.92 -13.51
CA ASN A 561 -24.48 -31.68 -14.73
C ASN A 561 -23.40 -31.31 -15.77
N GLU A 562 -22.83 -32.34 -16.40
CA GLU A 562 -21.92 -32.20 -17.56
C GLU A 562 -20.66 -31.33 -17.31
N PRO A 563 -19.80 -31.69 -16.35
CA PRO A 563 -18.60 -30.92 -16.02
C PRO A 563 -17.58 -30.80 -17.17
N TRP A 564 -17.66 -31.67 -18.19
CA TRP A 564 -16.83 -31.59 -19.40
C TRP A 564 -17.19 -30.39 -20.29
N GLU A 565 -18.45 -29.97 -20.32
CA GLU A 565 -18.86 -28.78 -21.07
C GLU A 565 -18.31 -27.51 -20.43
N VAL A 566 -18.33 -27.45 -19.10
CA VAL A 566 -17.73 -26.35 -18.35
C VAL A 566 -16.24 -26.18 -18.69
N LEU A 567 -15.50 -27.29 -18.83
CA LEU A 567 -14.09 -27.21 -19.25
C LEU A 567 -13.95 -26.67 -20.68
N LYS A 568 -14.78 -27.13 -21.62
CA LYS A 568 -14.78 -26.63 -23.01
C LYS A 568 -15.05 -25.13 -23.05
N THR A 569 -16.05 -24.66 -22.30
CA THR A 569 -16.39 -23.24 -22.18
C THR A 569 -15.22 -22.44 -21.61
N LEU A 570 -14.59 -22.89 -20.53
CA LEU A 570 -13.43 -22.19 -19.94
C LEU A 570 -12.23 -22.13 -20.90
N LYS A 571 -11.94 -23.22 -21.64
CA LYS A 571 -10.88 -23.24 -22.65
C LYS A 571 -11.19 -22.33 -23.84
N TYR A 572 -12.44 -22.27 -24.26
CA TYR A 572 -12.89 -21.37 -25.31
C TYR A 572 -12.79 -19.90 -24.89
N GLU A 573 -13.21 -19.55 -23.68
CA GLU A 573 -13.10 -18.17 -23.18
C GLU A 573 -11.66 -17.68 -23.09
N ILE A 574 -10.75 -18.57 -22.68
CA ILE A 574 -9.32 -18.26 -22.63
C ILE A 574 -8.74 -18.11 -24.04
N SER A 575 -9.13 -18.95 -25.00
CA SER A 575 -8.65 -18.86 -26.39
C SER A 575 -9.13 -17.58 -27.08
N GLN A 576 -10.35 -17.14 -26.80
CA GLN A 576 -10.88 -15.87 -27.32
C GLN A 576 -10.05 -14.65 -26.87
N PHE A 577 -9.29 -14.77 -25.80
CA PHE A 577 -8.41 -13.71 -25.33
C PHE A 577 -7.01 -13.81 -25.92
N ASN A 578 -6.39 -14.99 -25.84
CA ASN A 578 -5.08 -15.27 -26.40
C ASN A 578 -4.91 -16.77 -26.63
N GLU A 579 -4.75 -17.17 -27.88
CA GLU A 579 -4.57 -18.58 -28.26
C GLU A 579 -3.41 -19.25 -27.52
N ARG A 580 -2.33 -18.49 -27.24
CA ARG A 580 -1.13 -18.99 -26.54
C ARG A 580 -1.35 -19.35 -25.08
N LEU A 581 -2.51 -19.02 -24.49
CA LEU A 581 -2.83 -19.39 -23.11
C LEU A 581 -3.25 -20.86 -22.99
N ASN A 582 -3.83 -21.44 -24.04
CA ASN A 582 -4.19 -22.87 -24.05
C ASN A 582 -2.96 -23.78 -24.17
N ASP A 583 -1.88 -23.27 -24.78
CA ASP A 583 -0.60 -23.97 -24.88
C ASP A 583 0.17 -24.01 -23.56
N ARG A 584 -0.27 -23.27 -22.54
CA ARG A 584 0.38 -23.27 -21.24
C ARG A 584 0.17 -24.61 -20.53
N PRO A 585 1.17 -25.08 -19.76
CA PRO A 585 1.01 -26.24 -18.92
C PRO A 585 -0.17 -26.04 -17.95
N HIS A 586 -1.09 -27.00 -17.95
CA HIS A 586 -2.30 -26.92 -17.15
C HIS A 586 -2.67 -28.24 -16.48
N ILE A 587 -3.33 -28.14 -15.33
CA ILE A 587 -3.84 -29.27 -14.56
C ILE A 587 -5.36 -29.16 -14.49
N VAL A 588 -6.07 -30.27 -14.67
CA VAL A 588 -7.52 -30.34 -14.47
C VAL A 588 -7.81 -30.97 -13.11
N VAL A 589 -8.60 -30.26 -12.31
CA VAL A 589 -8.94 -30.62 -10.93
C VAL A 589 -10.44 -30.77 -10.80
N ALA A 590 -10.87 -31.98 -10.45
CA ALA A 590 -12.25 -32.31 -10.14
C ALA A 590 -12.50 -32.09 -8.64
N ASN A 591 -13.22 -31.04 -8.27
CA ASN A 591 -13.45 -30.64 -6.88
C ASN A 591 -14.87 -31.00 -6.40
N LYS A 592 -15.03 -31.11 -5.07
CA LYS A 592 -16.26 -31.52 -4.35
C LYS A 592 -16.64 -33.01 -4.48
N ILE A 593 -15.64 -33.89 -4.54
CA ILE A 593 -15.85 -35.35 -4.54
C ILE A 593 -16.51 -35.88 -3.24
N ASP A 594 -16.64 -35.05 -2.21
CA ASP A 594 -17.30 -35.38 -0.94
C ASP A 594 -18.83 -35.40 -1.01
N LEU A 595 -19.43 -34.90 -2.10
CA LEU A 595 -20.87 -34.80 -2.27
C LEU A 595 -21.45 -35.99 -3.06
N PRO A 596 -22.74 -36.34 -2.85
CA PRO A 596 -23.42 -37.35 -3.66
C PRO A 596 -23.41 -36.92 -5.15
N ASP A 597 -23.52 -37.91 -6.05
CA ASP A 597 -23.44 -37.76 -7.52
C ASP A 597 -22.05 -37.46 -8.12
N ALA A 598 -21.06 -37.10 -7.29
CA ALA A 598 -19.71 -36.79 -7.75
C ALA A 598 -18.97 -37.99 -8.36
N GLU A 599 -19.22 -39.22 -7.87
CA GLU A 599 -18.49 -40.41 -8.30
C GLU A 599 -18.88 -40.86 -9.72
N VAL A 600 -20.18 -40.76 -10.05
CA VAL A 600 -20.71 -41.02 -11.40
C VAL A 600 -20.20 -39.97 -12.38
N ASN A 601 -20.31 -38.69 -12.03
CA ASN A 601 -19.84 -37.60 -12.88
C ASN A 601 -18.33 -37.60 -13.08
N LEU A 602 -17.55 -38.07 -12.10
CA LEU A 602 -16.10 -38.23 -12.24
C LEU A 602 -15.74 -39.31 -13.27
N GLN A 603 -16.47 -40.42 -13.31
CA GLN A 603 -16.28 -41.46 -14.32
C GLN A 603 -16.59 -40.92 -15.72
N LEU A 604 -17.75 -40.27 -15.87
CA LEU A 604 -18.14 -39.64 -17.15
C LEU A 604 -17.13 -38.58 -17.60
N LEU A 605 -16.59 -37.77 -16.67
CA LEU A 605 -15.57 -36.76 -16.96
C LEU A 605 -14.27 -37.38 -17.50
N ARG A 606 -13.86 -38.55 -16.98
CA ARG A 606 -12.68 -39.29 -17.46
C ARG A 606 -12.90 -39.92 -18.83
N GLU A 607 -14.12 -40.33 -19.14
CA GLU A 607 -14.47 -40.87 -20.46
C GLU A 607 -14.49 -39.80 -21.54
N HIS A 608 -14.91 -38.57 -21.19
CA HIS A 608 -15.06 -37.46 -22.15
C HIS A 608 -13.79 -36.62 -22.33
N ILE A 609 -12.76 -36.76 -21.49
CA ILE A 609 -11.57 -35.92 -21.50
C ILE A 609 -10.30 -36.78 -21.37
N ASP A 610 -9.44 -36.70 -22.38
CA ASP A 610 -8.15 -37.38 -22.42
C ASP A 610 -7.01 -36.57 -21.75
N LEU A 611 -7.29 -36.04 -20.55
CA LEU A 611 -6.33 -35.26 -19.76
C LEU A 611 -6.23 -35.83 -18.35
N PRO A 612 -5.06 -35.73 -17.69
CA PRO A 612 -4.92 -36.16 -16.30
C PRO A 612 -5.81 -35.31 -15.38
N ILE A 613 -6.83 -35.95 -14.80
CA ILE A 613 -7.78 -35.32 -13.87
C ILE A 613 -7.43 -35.73 -12.43
N ILE A 614 -7.23 -34.73 -11.57
CA ILE A 614 -6.98 -34.94 -10.13
C ILE A 614 -8.27 -34.73 -9.34
N PRO A 615 -8.89 -35.79 -8.79
CA PRO A 615 -10.06 -35.65 -7.92
C PRO A 615 -9.64 -35.17 -6.53
N ILE A 616 -10.27 -34.11 -6.02
CA ILE A 616 -10.00 -33.55 -4.71
C ILE A 616 -11.28 -33.16 -3.96
N SER A 617 -11.18 -33.06 -2.63
CA SER A 617 -12.13 -32.29 -1.83
C SER A 617 -11.39 -31.18 -1.09
N ALA A 618 -11.57 -29.94 -1.55
CA ALA A 618 -10.97 -28.78 -0.90
C ALA A 618 -11.47 -28.55 0.54
N LYS A 619 -12.71 -28.98 0.85
CA LYS A 619 -13.34 -28.79 2.15
C LYS A 619 -12.86 -29.81 3.18
N VAL A 620 -12.79 -31.08 2.79
CA VAL A 620 -12.39 -32.19 3.65
C VAL A 620 -10.86 -32.35 3.69
N GLY A 621 -10.16 -31.90 2.65
CA GLY A 621 -8.71 -32.04 2.52
C GLY A 621 -8.28 -33.31 1.79
N THR A 622 -9.23 -34.04 1.19
CA THR A 622 -8.98 -35.29 0.47
C THR A 622 -8.14 -35.05 -0.77
N ASN A 623 -7.08 -35.84 -0.94
CA ASN A 623 -6.18 -35.86 -2.10
C ASN A 623 -5.42 -34.55 -2.44
N ILE A 624 -5.44 -33.54 -1.54
CA ILE A 624 -4.71 -32.27 -1.75
C ILE A 624 -3.20 -32.48 -1.87
N SER A 625 -2.62 -33.45 -1.15
CA SER A 625 -1.18 -33.74 -1.22
C SER A 625 -0.72 -34.14 -2.62
N THR A 626 -1.57 -34.84 -3.37
CA THR A 626 -1.29 -35.27 -4.75
C THR A 626 -1.32 -34.06 -5.67
N LEU A 627 -2.33 -33.20 -5.55
CA LEU A 627 -2.39 -31.94 -6.28
C LEU A 627 -1.15 -31.05 -6.05
N LEU A 628 -0.68 -30.96 -4.80
CA LEU A 628 0.51 -30.16 -4.47
C LEU A 628 1.79 -30.74 -5.10
N LYS A 629 1.92 -32.07 -5.17
CA LYS A 629 3.05 -32.71 -5.88
C LYS A 629 3.01 -32.41 -7.37
N GLU A 630 1.84 -32.52 -8.00
CA GLU A 630 1.69 -32.22 -9.43
C GLU A 630 1.96 -30.75 -9.75
N ILE A 631 1.50 -29.83 -8.90
CA ILE A 631 1.85 -28.41 -8.99
C ILE A 631 3.37 -28.21 -8.91
N ARG A 632 4.07 -28.99 -8.07
CA ARG A 632 5.52 -28.90 -7.95
C ARG A 632 6.25 -29.39 -9.19
N ILE A 633 5.88 -30.56 -9.70
CA ILE A 633 6.45 -31.14 -10.92
C ILE A 633 6.29 -30.15 -12.08
N LEU A 634 5.09 -29.58 -12.22
CA LEU A 634 4.79 -28.61 -13.27
C LEU A 634 5.68 -27.35 -13.12
N TYR A 635 5.87 -26.86 -11.90
CA TYR A 635 6.74 -25.71 -11.64
C TYR A 635 8.22 -25.98 -11.94
N ASP A 636 8.74 -27.16 -11.57
CA ASP A 636 10.12 -27.53 -11.83
C ASP A 636 10.37 -27.70 -13.33
N ASN A 637 9.44 -28.32 -14.07
CA ASN A 637 9.52 -28.45 -15.52
C ASN A 637 9.55 -27.06 -16.20
N LEU A 638 8.72 -26.12 -15.74
CA LEU A 638 8.73 -24.74 -16.24
C LEU A 638 10.08 -24.04 -16.00
N LYS A 639 10.74 -24.27 -14.86
CA LYS A 639 12.09 -23.74 -14.61
C LYS A 639 13.10 -24.28 -15.62
N VAL A 640 13.09 -25.59 -15.87
CA VAL A 640 14.04 -26.26 -16.79
C VAL A 640 13.85 -25.79 -18.24
N THR A 641 12.62 -25.71 -18.73
CA THR A 641 12.34 -25.22 -20.09
C THR A 641 12.74 -23.75 -20.28
N THR A 642 12.71 -22.95 -19.21
CA THR A 642 13.18 -21.55 -19.27
C THR A 642 14.70 -21.47 -19.34
N SER A 643 15.43 -22.37 -18.67
CA SER A 643 16.90 -22.43 -18.78
C SER A 643 17.39 -22.96 -20.13
N GLU A 644 16.74 -23.97 -20.73
CA GLU A 644 17.19 -24.58 -22.00
C GLU A 644 16.96 -23.64 -23.21
N ARG A 645 15.86 -22.90 -23.25
CA ARG A 645 15.62 -21.87 -24.28
C ARG A 645 16.63 -20.72 -24.23
N GLU A 646 17.30 -20.51 -23.10
CA GLU A 646 18.33 -19.50 -22.97
C GLU A 646 19.71 -19.95 -23.49
N GLU A 647 19.97 -21.26 -23.57
CA GLU A 647 21.22 -21.81 -24.13
C GLU A 647 21.20 -21.81 -25.67
N GLU A 648 20.05 -22.04 -26.32
CA GLU A 648 19.91 -21.95 -27.79
C GLU A 648 20.07 -20.54 -28.36
N PHE A 649 19.83 -19.48 -27.57
CA PHE A 649 20.05 -18.08 -27.98
C PHE A 649 21.48 -17.59 -27.75
N LEU A 650 22.34 -18.42 -27.16
CA LEU A 650 23.73 -18.10 -26.82
C LEU A 650 24.75 -18.83 -27.74
N ILE A 651 24.27 -19.51 -28.80
CA ILE A 651 25.08 -20.10 -29.87
C ILE A 651 25.07 -19.19 -31.10
#